data_AF-A0A7X2PR90-F1
#
_entry.id   AF-A0A7X2PR90-F1
#
_cell.length_a   1.000
_cell.length_b   1.000
_cell.length_c   1.000
_cell.angle_alpha   90.00
_cell.angle_beta   90.00
_cell.angle_gamma   90.00
#
_symmetry.space_group_name_H-M   'P 1'
#
loop_
_entity.id
_entity.type
_entity.pdbx_description
1 polymer ?
#
loop_
_entity_poly.entity_id
_entity_poly.type
_entity_poly.pdbx_seq_one_letter_code
_entity_poly.pdbx_strand_id
1 'polypeptide(L)'
;MQKIIIGWALAGFSLLTPAYSQSVTIATTSVSVNLGRFYPFSARVTGVTPATVAWTVALPAGATGSPGAISAGGRYTPPAAIPSGGTVIVRATSVAAPTVFATATVELLNPFPTLASAKPSTIPLGPFTLTLNGSGFVNGAMVLFDGTPLTTTFVSANKLTATGTAGSTGALHVGVMNPDPGSATSADAVTVTVGSVGAPVISAGAAGRFLDHAAFGPDAETVAHVRAVGLEAYIDEQLAAPISPYPDPGMTGFGINGVQARFFSNAVHGQDQLRQRVAFELSQIFVVSAMEENTPTQLVPYLQILQKDAFANFRQLMEDVTLSPTMGEYLDMRNNDKADPARGTKANENYARELLQLFTIGLFQLNQDGTLVLDKDKNPIPTFDQSAIENFAKVFTGWTYPPGPGAVSQRRNPPYFSGPMVAAAVNHDTTAKTLLKGFKVPAGQTPADDLKAALDNIFSHPNVGPFIGTRLIQHLVTSNPSPAYVGRVAAVFADDGSAGHVRGNLAAVVKAILLDPEAADVPTTMFGLPTTGGHLREPAFLIPSILRALGAVVNDSNSLNALSANLGQNLFTPPTVFNYFTPSYQIPPEFTPGINLLGPEFQLLSPSSAVARVNMVNAIVYGNLGVGAVIDLTPFAAVAGNPEALVSAVNQAFFSGEMPDAMQTEILRAVNALSGTTAAILRQRAQAAIYLAAASSYYSVEH
;
A
#
# COMPACT_ATOMS: atom_id res chain seq x y z
N MET A 1 -39.65 6.71 -99.53
CA MET A 1 -39.16 7.81 -100.38
C MET A 1 -39.18 9.07 -99.51
N GLN A 2 -37.99 9.61 -99.19
CA GLN A 2 -37.50 10.91 -99.71
C GLN A 2 -38.44 12.08 -99.35
N LYS A 3 -38.04 13.21 -98.80
CA LYS A 3 -36.79 13.94 -98.50
C LYS A 3 -37.26 15.11 -97.59
N ILE A 4 -36.41 15.89 -96.92
CA ILE A 4 -35.96 17.26 -97.32
C ILE A 4 -35.49 17.86 -95.98
N ILE A 5 -34.19 17.96 -95.67
CA ILE A 5 -33.18 19.02 -95.95
C ILE A 5 -33.67 20.48 -95.71
N ILE A 6 -32.77 21.27 -95.08
CA ILE A 6 -32.63 22.73 -95.09
C ILE A 6 -33.56 23.42 -94.09
N GLY A 7 -33.10 24.14 -93.05
CA GLY A 7 -31.94 25.00 -92.93
C GLY A 7 -32.40 26.46 -92.88
N TRP A 8 -31.82 27.25 -91.96
CA TRP A 8 -31.50 28.69 -92.05
C TRP A 8 -31.96 29.62 -90.90
N ALA A 9 -30.93 30.34 -90.44
CA ALA A 9 -30.87 31.75 -90.06
C ALA A 9 -31.30 32.19 -88.65
N LEU A 10 -30.27 32.64 -87.91
CA LEU A 10 -30.28 33.34 -86.64
C LEU A 10 -30.91 34.75 -86.73
N ALA A 11 -31.62 35.13 -85.67
CA ALA A 11 -31.80 36.51 -85.23
C ALA A 11 -31.16 36.68 -83.84
N GLY A 12 -30.38 37.74 -83.66
CA GLY A 12 -29.68 38.06 -82.42
C GLY A 12 -30.65 38.40 -81.29
N PHE A 13 -30.50 37.69 -80.17
CA PHE A 13 -31.06 38.07 -78.88
C PHE A 13 -29.97 38.72 -78.04
N SER A 14 -30.27 39.88 -77.48
CA SER A 14 -29.57 40.43 -76.32
C SER A 14 -29.45 39.34 -75.25
N LEU A 15 -28.26 38.77 -75.11
CA LEU A 15 -27.94 37.84 -74.03
C LEU A 15 -27.93 38.66 -72.74
N LEU A 16 -29.12 38.82 -72.14
CA LEU A 16 -29.27 38.68 -70.70
C LEU A 16 -28.49 37.42 -70.35
N THR A 17 -27.22 37.56 -69.96
CA THR A 17 -26.43 36.42 -69.47
C THR A 17 -27.28 35.81 -68.38
N PRO A 18 -27.72 34.55 -68.52
CA PRO A 18 -28.56 33.95 -67.50
C PRO A 18 -27.78 34.09 -66.20
N ALA A 19 -28.38 34.74 -65.21
CA ALA A 19 -27.85 34.70 -63.86
C ALA A 19 -27.88 33.21 -63.50
N TYR A 20 -26.77 32.50 -63.74
CA TYR A 20 -26.65 31.11 -63.35
C TYR A 20 -26.85 31.11 -61.84
N SER A 21 -27.91 30.43 -61.39
CA SER A 21 -28.21 30.33 -59.96
C SER A 21 -26.96 29.83 -59.26
N GLN A 22 -26.35 30.70 -58.44
CA GLN A 22 -25.16 30.36 -57.69
C GLN A 22 -25.56 29.41 -56.59
N SER A 23 -24.91 28.25 -56.50
CA SER A 23 -25.25 27.26 -55.48
C SER A 23 -24.02 26.51 -55.00
N VAL A 24 -24.02 26.20 -53.71
CA VAL A 24 -23.16 25.20 -53.09
C VAL A 24 -24.04 24.05 -52.65
N THR A 25 -23.62 22.82 -52.90
CA THR A 25 -24.29 21.60 -52.42
C THR A 25 -23.27 20.72 -51.72
N ILE A 26 -23.60 20.20 -50.55
CA ILE A 26 -22.79 19.19 -49.86
C ILE A 26 -23.39 17.82 -50.18
N ALA A 27 -22.56 16.85 -50.53
CA ALA A 27 -23.03 15.51 -50.90
C ALA A 27 -23.76 14.79 -49.76
N THR A 28 -23.31 14.99 -48.52
CA THR A 28 -23.92 14.43 -47.30
C THR A 28 -24.44 15.56 -46.42
N THR A 29 -25.76 15.71 -46.31
CA THR A 29 -26.40 16.77 -45.51
C THR A 29 -26.67 16.37 -44.05
N SER A 30 -26.66 15.07 -43.75
CA SER A 30 -26.73 14.52 -42.39
C SER A 30 -25.91 13.23 -42.28
N VAL A 31 -25.14 13.06 -41.20
CA VAL A 31 -24.37 11.84 -40.91
C VAL A 31 -24.14 11.67 -39.42
N SER A 32 -24.10 10.42 -38.93
CA SER A 32 -23.68 10.10 -37.56
C SER A 32 -22.22 9.60 -37.56
N VAL A 33 -21.40 10.11 -36.65
CA VAL A 33 -19.96 9.81 -36.57
C VAL A 33 -19.56 9.51 -35.14
N ASN A 34 -19.00 8.31 -34.90
CA ASN A 34 -18.44 7.95 -33.60
C ASN A 34 -17.16 8.75 -33.30
N LEU A 35 -16.99 9.14 -32.04
CA LEU A 35 -15.74 9.76 -31.59
C LEU A 35 -14.54 8.86 -31.90
N GLY A 36 -13.40 9.47 -32.24
CA GLY A 36 -12.18 8.76 -32.67
C GLY A 36 -12.15 8.32 -34.13
N ARG A 37 -13.21 8.53 -34.92
CA ARG A 37 -13.26 8.29 -36.37
C ARG A 37 -13.46 9.59 -37.15
N PHE A 38 -12.86 9.69 -38.34
CA PHE A 38 -13.03 10.87 -39.21
C PHE A 38 -14.07 10.60 -40.30
N TYR A 39 -14.69 11.66 -40.82
CA TYR A 39 -15.63 11.59 -41.95
C TYR A 39 -15.24 12.56 -43.08
N PRO A 40 -15.14 12.12 -44.34
CA PRO A 40 -14.83 13.00 -45.47
C PRO A 40 -16.08 13.64 -46.08
N PHE A 41 -16.18 14.97 -46.02
CA PHE A 41 -17.18 15.73 -46.76
C PHE A 41 -16.68 16.18 -48.14
N SER A 42 -17.61 16.25 -49.09
CA SER A 42 -17.38 16.84 -50.40
C SER A 42 -18.50 17.82 -50.74
N ALA A 43 -18.16 18.88 -51.48
CA ALA A 43 -19.10 19.90 -51.92
C ALA A 43 -18.93 20.20 -53.40
N ARG A 44 -20.02 20.56 -54.07
CA ARG A 44 -20.05 21.03 -55.46
C ARG A 44 -20.55 22.46 -55.52
N VAL A 45 -19.83 23.30 -56.25
CA VAL A 45 -20.13 24.72 -56.45
C VAL A 45 -20.50 24.95 -57.92
N THR A 46 -21.61 25.63 -58.20
CA THR A 46 -22.00 26.03 -59.57
C THR A 46 -22.35 27.50 -59.66
N GLY A 47 -22.18 28.09 -60.84
CA GLY A 47 -22.52 29.49 -61.11
C GLY A 47 -21.49 30.53 -60.65
N VAL A 48 -20.35 30.12 -60.09
CA VAL A 48 -19.26 31.01 -59.61
C VAL A 48 -17.87 30.42 -59.92
N THR A 49 -16.88 31.28 -60.17
CA THR A 49 -15.48 30.90 -60.47
C THR A 49 -14.53 31.71 -59.58
N PRO A 50 -13.52 31.08 -58.91
CA PRO A 50 -13.23 29.65 -58.88
C PRO A 50 -14.30 28.83 -58.13
N ALA A 51 -14.54 27.60 -58.58
CA ALA A 51 -15.53 26.68 -58.00
C ALA A 51 -14.97 25.93 -56.78
N THR A 52 -14.52 26.67 -55.77
CA THR A 52 -13.90 26.13 -54.54
C THR A 52 -14.67 26.55 -53.28
N VAL A 53 -14.52 25.77 -52.20
CA VAL A 53 -15.16 26.04 -50.91
C VAL A 53 -14.13 26.21 -49.79
N ALA A 54 -14.47 27.03 -48.80
CA ALA A 54 -13.85 27.05 -47.49
C ALA A 54 -14.72 26.26 -46.50
N TRP A 55 -14.09 25.36 -45.75
CA TRP A 55 -14.75 24.51 -44.75
C TRP A 55 -14.63 25.10 -43.35
N THR A 56 -15.73 25.11 -42.61
CA THR A 56 -15.76 25.47 -41.19
C THR A 56 -16.63 24.47 -40.43
N VAL A 57 -16.33 24.22 -39.16
CA VAL A 57 -17.18 23.43 -38.26
C VAL A 57 -17.49 24.23 -37.01
N ALA A 58 -18.74 24.20 -36.56
CA ALA A 58 -19.21 24.94 -35.40
C ALA A 58 -20.26 24.13 -34.64
N LEU A 59 -20.48 24.49 -33.38
CA LEU A 59 -21.61 23.98 -32.60
C LEU A 59 -22.91 24.70 -33.00
N PRO A 60 -24.08 24.05 -32.85
CA PRO A 60 -25.36 24.75 -32.87
C PRO A 60 -25.39 25.90 -31.86
N ALA A 61 -26.22 26.91 -32.12
CA ALA A 61 -26.35 28.05 -31.20
C ALA A 61 -26.78 27.59 -29.80
N GLY A 62 -26.07 28.05 -28.77
CA GLY A 62 -26.33 27.68 -27.36
C GLY A 62 -25.67 26.37 -26.90
N ALA A 63 -25.05 25.60 -27.80
CA ALA A 63 -24.26 24.43 -27.41
C ALA A 63 -22.86 24.82 -26.92
N THR A 64 -22.36 24.09 -25.92
CA THR A 64 -21.04 24.22 -25.30
C THR A 64 -20.17 22.99 -25.60
N GLY A 65 -18.85 23.15 -25.52
CA GLY A 65 -17.87 22.10 -25.83
C GLY A 65 -17.04 22.42 -27.07
N SER A 66 -16.37 21.41 -27.63
CA SER A 66 -15.58 21.56 -28.86
C SER A 66 -16.35 21.00 -30.06
N PRO A 67 -16.40 21.70 -31.21
CA PRO A 67 -17.00 21.17 -32.44
C PRO A 67 -16.11 20.16 -33.16
N GLY A 68 -14.88 19.92 -32.70
CA GLY A 68 -13.86 19.18 -33.44
C GLY A 68 -13.17 20.06 -34.49
N ALA A 69 -12.60 19.45 -35.52
CA ALA A 69 -11.86 20.15 -36.57
C ALA A 69 -12.24 19.64 -37.96
N ILE A 70 -12.22 20.53 -38.96
CA ILE A 70 -12.35 20.16 -40.38
C ILE A 70 -11.17 20.70 -41.18
N SER A 71 -10.55 19.84 -41.98
CA SER A 71 -9.44 20.23 -42.85
C SER A 71 -9.92 21.00 -44.09
N ALA A 72 -8.99 21.67 -44.78
CA ALA A 72 -9.26 22.35 -46.05
C ALA A 72 -9.78 21.38 -47.15
N GLY A 73 -9.47 20.08 -47.06
CA GLY A 73 -9.97 19.04 -47.95
C GLY A 73 -11.33 18.44 -47.55
N GLY A 74 -12.01 18.99 -46.54
CA GLY A 74 -13.32 18.52 -46.10
C GLY A 74 -13.31 17.30 -45.16
N ARG A 75 -12.14 16.85 -44.69
CA ARG A 75 -12.06 15.78 -43.67
C ARG A 75 -12.38 16.33 -42.29
N TYR A 76 -13.51 15.89 -41.71
CA TYR A 76 -13.95 16.21 -40.36
C TYR A 76 -13.41 15.20 -39.34
N THR A 77 -12.86 15.70 -38.23
CA THR A 77 -12.39 14.95 -37.07
C THR A 77 -13.18 15.38 -35.83
N PRO A 78 -13.98 14.48 -35.22
CA PRO A 78 -14.74 14.75 -34.01
C PRO A 78 -13.88 15.20 -32.82
N PRO A 79 -14.47 15.91 -31.85
CA PRO A 79 -13.83 16.24 -30.58
C PRO A 79 -13.55 14.99 -29.71
N ALA A 80 -12.81 15.17 -28.62
CA ALA A 80 -12.55 14.10 -27.65
C ALA A 80 -13.77 13.71 -26.79
N ALA A 81 -14.76 14.60 -26.67
CA ALA A 81 -15.99 14.39 -25.94
C ALA A 81 -17.18 14.99 -26.71
N ILE A 82 -18.37 14.41 -26.56
CA ILE A 82 -19.59 14.88 -27.22
C ILE A 82 -19.96 16.26 -26.64
N PRO A 83 -20.09 17.30 -27.47
CA PRO A 83 -20.54 18.62 -27.03
C PRO A 83 -22.01 18.59 -26.61
N SER A 84 -22.45 19.58 -25.82
CA SER A 84 -23.85 19.64 -25.40
C SER A 84 -24.77 19.72 -26.62
N GLY A 85 -25.79 18.88 -26.69
CA GLY A 85 -26.70 18.81 -27.86
C GLY A 85 -26.29 17.80 -28.93
N GLY A 86 -25.18 17.06 -28.75
CA GLY A 86 -24.88 15.84 -29.51
C GLY A 86 -24.61 16.02 -30.99
N THR A 87 -24.54 17.26 -31.49
CA THR A 87 -24.44 17.55 -32.92
C THR A 87 -23.45 18.69 -33.20
N VAL A 88 -22.86 18.67 -34.39
CA VAL A 88 -22.07 19.78 -34.93
C VAL A 88 -22.55 20.13 -36.33
N ILE A 89 -22.24 21.35 -36.78
CA ILE A 89 -22.62 21.86 -38.10
C ILE A 89 -21.35 22.06 -38.91
N VAL A 90 -21.22 21.31 -39.99
CA VAL A 90 -20.17 21.50 -41.01
C VAL A 90 -20.72 22.41 -42.10
N ARG A 91 -19.97 23.44 -42.46
CA ARG A 91 -20.37 24.43 -43.48
C ARG A 91 -19.32 24.50 -44.58
N ALA A 92 -19.79 24.39 -45.83
CA ALA A 92 -19.02 24.69 -47.03
C ALA A 92 -19.47 26.03 -47.59
N THR A 93 -18.59 27.02 -47.60
CA THR A 93 -18.87 28.37 -48.11
C THR A 93 -18.09 28.60 -49.39
N SER A 94 -18.72 29.12 -50.44
CA SER A 94 -18.00 29.47 -51.68
C SER A 94 -16.93 30.53 -51.39
N VAL A 95 -15.71 30.30 -51.87
CA VAL A 95 -14.61 31.27 -51.73
C VAL A 95 -14.88 32.51 -52.60
N ALA A 96 -15.50 32.32 -53.77
CA ALA A 96 -15.80 33.40 -54.73
C ALA A 96 -17.07 34.19 -54.38
N ALA A 97 -18.00 33.60 -53.62
CA ALA A 97 -19.27 34.23 -53.20
C ALA A 97 -19.63 33.83 -51.76
N PRO A 98 -19.10 34.53 -50.73
CA PRO A 98 -19.21 34.10 -49.33
C PRO A 98 -20.64 34.03 -48.75
N THR A 99 -21.62 34.64 -49.42
CA THR A 99 -23.05 34.55 -49.06
C THR A 99 -23.70 33.26 -49.54
N VAL A 100 -23.06 32.49 -50.43
CA VAL A 100 -23.52 31.21 -50.96
C VAL A 100 -22.83 30.07 -50.21
N PHE A 101 -23.60 29.29 -49.48
CA PHE A 101 -23.09 28.19 -48.66
C PHE A 101 -24.10 27.05 -48.55
N ALA A 102 -23.61 25.88 -48.13
CA ALA A 102 -24.42 24.76 -47.69
C ALA A 102 -23.90 24.25 -46.35
N THR A 103 -24.80 23.63 -45.58
CA THR A 103 -24.49 23.05 -44.26
C THR A 103 -24.84 21.58 -44.23
N ALA A 104 -24.11 20.84 -43.41
CA ALA A 104 -24.39 19.46 -43.04
C ALA A 104 -24.41 19.35 -41.52
N THR A 105 -25.35 18.58 -40.98
CA THR A 105 -25.41 18.27 -39.55
C THR A 105 -24.70 16.95 -39.30
N VAL A 106 -23.84 16.92 -38.30
CA VAL A 106 -23.17 15.70 -37.85
C VAL A 106 -23.67 15.35 -36.46
N GLU A 107 -24.30 14.19 -36.31
CA GLU A 107 -24.62 13.61 -35.02
C GLU A 107 -23.37 12.89 -34.48
N LEU A 108 -22.99 13.17 -33.23
CA LEU A 108 -21.82 12.58 -32.60
C LEU A 108 -22.25 11.43 -31.70
N LEU A 109 -21.66 10.26 -31.95
CA LEU A 109 -21.93 9.02 -31.23
C LEU A 109 -20.76 8.67 -30.31
N ASN A 110 -21.02 7.94 -29.23
CA ASN A 110 -20.00 7.43 -28.34
C ASN A 110 -18.95 6.58 -29.10
N PRO A 111 -17.68 6.56 -28.65
CA PRO A 111 -16.66 5.73 -29.28
C PRO A 111 -17.01 4.24 -29.14
N PHE A 112 -16.48 3.41 -30.04
CA PHE A 112 -16.51 1.95 -29.85
C PHE A 112 -15.56 1.57 -28.72
N PRO A 113 -16.05 0.91 -27.65
CA PRO A 113 -15.16 0.45 -26.59
C PRO A 113 -14.32 -0.72 -27.08
N THR A 114 -13.05 -0.78 -26.66
CA THR A 114 -12.17 -1.96 -26.86
C THR A 114 -11.73 -2.46 -25.50
N LEU A 115 -11.82 -3.77 -25.27
CA LEU A 115 -11.42 -4.36 -24.01
C LEU A 115 -10.09 -5.11 -24.19
N ALA A 116 -9.06 -4.72 -23.43
CA ALA A 116 -7.73 -5.33 -23.51
C ALA A 116 -7.51 -6.42 -22.46
N SER A 117 -8.04 -6.23 -21.24
CA SER A 117 -7.91 -7.21 -20.15
C SER A 117 -9.02 -7.07 -19.12
N ALA A 118 -9.38 -8.18 -18.48
CA ALA A 118 -10.15 -8.23 -17.24
C ALA A 118 -9.34 -9.00 -16.20
N LYS A 119 -9.19 -8.42 -14.99
CA LYS A 119 -8.47 -9.04 -13.87
C LYS A 119 -9.37 -9.13 -12.64
N PRO A 120 -9.34 -10.25 -11.90
CA PRO A 120 -8.62 -11.49 -12.22
C PRO A 120 -9.21 -12.23 -13.44
N SER A 121 -8.40 -13.03 -14.12
CA SER A 121 -8.81 -13.85 -15.29
C SER A 121 -9.53 -15.15 -14.89
N THR A 122 -9.52 -15.47 -13.60
CA THR A 122 -10.23 -16.60 -12.99
C THR A 122 -10.98 -16.09 -11.77
N ILE A 123 -12.26 -16.41 -11.64
CA ILE A 123 -13.14 -15.94 -10.57
C ILE A 123 -13.86 -17.11 -9.88
N PRO A 124 -14.22 -16.98 -8.59
CA PRO A 124 -14.94 -18.02 -7.88
C PRO A 124 -16.39 -18.15 -8.37
N LEU A 125 -17.02 -19.28 -8.05
CA LEU A 125 -18.48 -19.40 -8.05
C LEU A 125 -19.03 -18.52 -6.90
N GLY A 126 -19.98 -17.63 -7.19
CA GLY A 126 -20.46 -16.63 -6.23
C GLY A 126 -19.96 -15.20 -6.52
N PRO A 127 -19.94 -14.31 -5.51
CA PRO A 127 -19.60 -12.89 -5.70
C PRO A 127 -18.16 -12.68 -6.19
N PHE A 128 -17.94 -11.68 -7.05
CA PHE A 128 -16.63 -11.32 -7.56
C PHE A 128 -16.53 -9.83 -7.93
N THR A 129 -15.29 -9.34 -8.05
CA THR A 129 -14.95 -8.01 -8.56
C THR A 129 -13.97 -8.14 -9.73
N LEU A 130 -14.17 -7.38 -10.80
CA LEU A 130 -13.29 -7.27 -11.96
C LEU A 130 -12.75 -5.85 -12.11
N THR A 131 -11.47 -5.74 -12.44
CA THR A 131 -10.85 -4.54 -13.00
C THR A 131 -10.62 -4.73 -14.49
N LEU A 132 -11.15 -3.82 -15.31
CA LEU A 132 -11.08 -3.89 -16.76
C LEU A 132 -10.22 -2.76 -17.31
N ASN A 133 -9.27 -3.09 -18.18
CA ASN A 133 -8.44 -2.12 -18.90
C ASN A 133 -8.75 -2.20 -20.39
N GLY A 134 -8.83 -1.03 -21.04
CA GLY A 134 -9.20 -0.94 -22.45
C GLY A 134 -9.09 0.48 -22.99
N SER A 135 -9.90 0.81 -23.98
CA SER A 135 -9.97 2.16 -24.54
C SER A 135 -11.38 2.50 -25.00
N GLY A 136 -11.68 3.80 -25.08
CA GLY A 136 -12.99 4.27 -25.55
C GLY A 136 -14.12 4.06 -24.55
N PHE A 137 -13.84 3.90 -23.26
CA PHE A 137 -14.91 3.87 -22.25
C PHE A 137 -15.45 5.27 -21.98
N VAL A 138 -16.75 5.39 -21.71
CA VAL A 138 -17.38 6.67 -21.33
C VAL A 138 -18.12 6.53 -20.00
N ASN A 139 -18.42 7.67 -19.36
CA ASN A 139 -19.24 7.66 -18.16
C ASN A 139 -20.62 7.04 -18.46
N GLY A 140 -21.05 6.08 -17.65
CA GLY A 140 -22.23 5.25 -17.90
C GLY A 140 -21.95 3.96 -18.70
N ALA A 141 -20.70 3.65 -19.04
CA ALA A 141 -20.34 2.35 -19.59
C ALA A 141 -20.72 1.21 -18.63
N MET A 142 -21.17 0.10 -19.20
CA MET A 142 -21.62 -1.10 -18.49
C MET A 142 -20.75 -2.28 -18.87
N VAL A 143 -20.24 -3.00 -17.88
CA VAL A 143 -19.59 -4.30 -18.09
C VAL A 143 -20.66 -5.36 -18.27
N LEU A 144 -20.50 -6.18 -19.31
CA LEU A 144 -21.34 -7.33 -19.61
C LEU A 144 -20.57 -8.60 -19.28
N PHE A 145 -21.19 -9.47 -18.50
CA PHE A 145 -20.68 -10.78 -18.11
C PHE A 145 -21.59 -11.86 -18.70
N ASP A 146 -21.12 -12.49 -19.77
CA ASP A 146 -21.92 -13.36 -20.64
C ASP A 146 -23.26 -12.73 -21.08
N GLY A 147 -23.19 -11.45 -21.47
CA GLY A 147 -24.36 -10.65 -21.82
C GLY A 147 -25.15 -10.08 -20.64
N THR A 148 -24.88 -10.49 -19.40
CA THR A 148 -25.55 -9.97 -18.21
C THR A 148 -24.85 -8.71 -17.68
N PRO A 149 -25.56 -7.58 -17.49
CA PRO A 149 -24.97 -6.39 -16.92
C PRO A 149 -24.43 -6.58 -15.49
N LEU A 150 -23.23 -6.09 -15.24
CA LEU A 150 -22.65 -5.98 -13.90
C LEU A 150 -22.80 -4.56 -13.35
N THR A 151 -22.78 -4.46 -12.02
CA THR A 151 -22.65 -3.16 -11.35
C THR A 151 -21.30 -2.57 -11.72
N THR A 152 -21.29 -1.49 -12.51
CA THR A 152 -20.07 -0.95 -13.13
C THR A 152 -19.77 0.45 -12.62
N THR A 153 -18.52 0.68 -12.23
CA THR A 153 -18.00 1.99 -11.85
C THR A 153 -17.03 2.48 -12.94
N PHE A 154 -17.34 3.64 -13.50
CA PHE A 154 -16.45 4.33 -14.45
C PHE A 154 -15.27 4.97 -13.70
N VAL A 155 -14.05 4.55 -14.00
CA VAL A 155 -12.83 5.13 -13.42
C VAL A 155 -12.22 6.14 -14.39
N SER A 156 -12.04 5.75 -15.65
CA SER A 156 -11.47 6.59 -16.71
C SER A 156 -11.79 6.02 -18.09
N ALA A 157 -11.45 6.75 -19.17
CA ALA A 157 -11.69 6.31 -20.55
C ALA A 157 -10.94 5.02 -20.96
N ASN A 158 -10.05 4.52 -20.09
CA ASN A 158 -9.29 3.29 -20.26
C ASN A 158 -9.43 2.29 -19.11
N LYS A 159 -10.24 2.58 -18.07
CA LYS A 159 -10.39 1.72 -16.90
C LYS A 159 -11.83 1.72 -16.33
N LEU A 160 -12.33 0.53 -16.03
CA LEU A 160 -13.59 0.29 -15.30
C LEU A 160 -13.34 -0.67 -14.13
N THR A 161 -14.18 -0.62 -13.11
CA THR A 161 -14.35 -1.72 -12.14
C THR A 161 -15.79 -2.21 -12.19
N ALA A 162 -16.00 -3.51 -11.98
CA ALA A 162 -17.34 -4.09 -11.99
C ALA A 162 -17.49 -5.21 -10.95
N THR A 163 -18.67 -5.33 -10.34
CA THR A 163 -18.98 -6.40 -9.37
C THR A 163 -20.17 -7.22 -9.84
N GLY A 164 -20.14 -8.53 -9.54
CA GLY A 164 -21.12 -9.50 -10.00
C GLY A 164 -21.16 -10.77 -9.16
N THR A 165 -22.04 -11.69 -9.55
CA THR A 165 -22.17 -13.01 -8.93
C THR A 165 -22.19 -14.07 -10.03
N ALA A 166 -21.27 -15.02 -9.98
CA ALA A 166 -21.19 -16.10 -10.96
C ALA A 166 -22.04 -17.31 -10.50
N GLY A 167 -23.05 -17.67 -11.29
CA GLY A 167 -24.01 -18.73 -10.95
C GLY A 167 -23.64 -20.15 -11.41
N SER A 168 -22.64 -20.29 -12.30
CA SER A 168 -22.19 -21.58 -12.82
C SER A 168 -20.72 -21.52 -13.24
N THR A 169 -20.06 -22.68 -13.27
CA THR A 169 -18.65 -22.81 -13.69
C THR A 169 -18.53 -22.88 -15.22
N GLY A 170 -17.44 -22.37 -15.78
CA GLY A 170 -17.16 -22.32 -17.21
C GLY A 170 -16.33 -21.11 -17.60
N ALA A 171 -15.81 -21.11 -18.83
CA ALA A 171 -15.22 -19.92 -19.43
C ALA A 171 -16.35 -18.98 -19.89
N LEU A 172 -16.35 -17.75 -19.40
CA LEU A 172 -17.36 -16.75 -19.71
C LEU A 172 -16.74 -15.52 -20.37
N HIS A 173 -17.49 -14.90 -21.27
CA HIS A 173 -17.03 -13.73 -22.01
C HIS A 173 -17.37 -12.43 -21.26
N VAL A 174 -16.38 -11.55 -21.14
CA VAL A 174 -16.52 -10.21 -20.59
C VAL A 174 -16.41 -9.21 -21.73
N GLY A 175 -17.41 -8.32 -21.82
CA GLY A 175 -17.44 -7.20 -22.76
C GLY A 175 -17.78 -5.89 -22.06
N VAL A 176 -17.59 -4.77 -22.75
CA VAL A 176 -18.00 -3.44 -22.27
C VAL A 176 -18.95 -2.83 -23.26
N MET A 177 -20.08 -2.33 -22.80
CA MET A 177 -21.07 -1.62 -23.58
C MET A 177 -21.10 -0.14 -23.18
N ASN A 178 -20.87 0.75 -24.15
CA ASN A 178 -21.08 2.18 -23.93
C ASN A 178 -22.58 2.51 -24.07
N PRO A 179 -23.09 3.52 -23.32
CA PRO A 179 -24.47 3.97 -23.41
C PRO A 179 -24.75 4.71 -24.73
N ASP A 180 -26.01 5.08 -24.95
CA ASP A 180 -26.39 6.01 -26.01
C ASP A 180 -25.90 7.45 -25.75
N PRO A 181 -25.72 8.28 -26.80
CA PRO A 181 -26.03 8.00 -28.21
C PRO A 181 -25.00 7.10 -28.90
N GLY A 182 -25.48 6.12 -29.65
CA GLY A 182 -24.66 5.20 -30.43
C GLY A 182 -24.10 4.06 -29.58
N SER A 183 -24.96 3.48 -28.72
CA SER A 183 -24.58 2.36 -27.87
C SER A 183 -23.90 1.25 -28.67
N ALA A 184 -22.76 0.80 -28.18
CA ALA A 184 -21.97 -0.25 -28.81
C ALA A 184 -21.25 -1.08 -27.75
N THR A 185 -21.22 -2.39 -27.99
CA THR A 185 -20.46 -3.35 -27.20
C THR A 185 -19.09 -3.57 -27.83
N SER A 186 -18.07 -3.78 -27.00
CA SER A 186 -16.73 -4.12 -27.46
C SER A 186 -16.75 -5.35 -28.34
N ALA A 187 -16.13 -5.26 -29.53
CA ALA A 187 -15.98 -6.41 -30.42
C ALA A 187 -15.01 -7.45 -29.82
N ASP A 188 -14.03 -6.99 -29.05
CA ASP A 188 -13.15 -7.83 -28.26
C ASP A 188 -13.86 -8.27 -26.99
N ALA A 189 -13.87 -9.58 -26.75
CA ALA A 189 -14.31 -10.19 -25.51
C ALA A 189 -13.11 -10.81 -24.80
N VAL A 190 -12.93 -10.50 -23.52
CA VAL A 190 -11.92 -11.16 -22.68
C VAL A 190 -12.59 -12.33 -21.99
N THR A 191 -11.99 -13.51 -22.06
CA THR A 191 -12.48 -14.68 -21.36
C THR A 191 -12.04 -14.64 -19.89
N VAL A 192 -13.00 -14.81 -18.98
CA VAL A 192 -12.76 -15.04 -17.56
C VAL A 192 -13.27 -16.44 -17.23
N THR A 193 -12.47 -17.24 -16.54
CA THR A 193 -12.86 -18.59 -16.13
C THR A 193 -13.55 -18.56 -14.78
N VAL A 194 -14.83 -18.96 -14.74
CA VAL A 194 -15.54 -19.28 -13.50
C VAL A 194 -15.29 -20.75 -13.18
N GLY A 195 -14.78 -21.05 -12.01
CA GLY A 195 -14.49 -22.43 -11.68
C GLY A 195 -13.97 -22.55 -10.27
N SER A 196 -13.59 -23.78 -9.88
CA SER A 196 -12.53 -23.86 -8.89
C SER A 196 -11.38 -23.06 -9.49
N VAL A 197 -11.01 -21.96 -8.84
CA VAL A 197 -9.65 -21.41 -8.93
C VAL A 197 -8.77 -22.64 -9.03
N GLY A 198 -7.99 -22.80 -10.11
CA GLY A 198 -7.12 -23.97 -10.28
C GLY A 198 -6.52 -24.28 -8.92
N ALA A 199 -6.60 -25.55 -8.48
CA ALA A 199 -6.54 -25.94 -7.05
C ALA A 199 -5.66 -24.96 -6.27
N PRO A 200 -6.19 -24.29 -5.22
CA PRO A 200 -5.55 -23.16 -4.56
C PRO A 200 -4.04 -23.32 -4.54
N VAL A 201 -3.29 -22.35 -5.06
CA VAL A 201 -1.82 -22.45 -5.16
C VAL A 201 -1.24 -22.81 -3.79
N ILE A 202 -1.89 -22.32 -2.74
CA ILE A 202 -1.64 -22.65 -1.34
C ILE A 202 -2.93 -22.96 -0.57
N SER A 203 -2.83 -23.71 0.53
CA SER A 203 -3.95 -24.00 1.42
C SER A 203 -4.42 -22.74 2.18
N ALA A 204 -5.64 -22.77 2.72
CA ALA A 204 -6.15 -21.69 3.56
C ALA A 204 -5.32 -21.51 4.85
N GLY A 205 -4.86 -22.62 5.45
CA GLY A 205 -3.95 -22.61 6.59
C GLY A 205 -2.65 -21.86 6.30
N ALA A 206 -1.99 -22.21 5.18
CA ALA A 206 -0.76 -21.56 4.75
C ALA A 206 -0.96 -20.07 4.45
N ALA A 207 -2.07 -19.70 3.78
CA ALA A 207 -2.40 -18.31 3.51
C ALA A 207 -2.64 -17.50 4.79
N GLY A 208 -3.37 -18.07 5.75
CA GLY A 208 -3.68 -17.40 7.00
C GLY A 208 -2.46 -17.18 7.89
N ARG A 209 -1.59 -18.19 8.06
CA ARG A 209 -0.30 -18.04 8.75
C ARG A 209 0.61 -17.01 8.09
N PHE A 210 0.70 -17.07 6.77
CA PHE A 210 1.45 -16.07 6.03
C PHE A 210 0.92 -14.65 6.29
N LEU A 211 -0.40 -14.46 6.40
CA LEU A 211 -1.00 -13.15 6.67
C LEU A 211 -0.92 -12.71 8.14
N ASP A 212 -0.74 -13.65 9.06
CA ASP A 212 -0.29 -13.29 10.41
C ASP A 212 1.07 -12.58 10.31
N HIS A 213 2.05 -13.16 9.59
CA HIS A 213 3.39 -12.57 9.45
C HIS A 213 3.44 -11.32 8.55
N ALA A 214 2.71 -11.34 7.42
CA ALA A 214 2.81 -10.35 6.35
C ALA A 214 1.78 -9.21 6.43
N ALA A 215 0.82 -9.28 7.35
CA ALA A 215 -0.21 -8.27 7.55
C ALA A 215 -0.47 -8.05 9.05
N PHE A 216 -1.56 -7.37 9.39
CA PHE A 216 -2.05 -7.28 10.78
C PHE A 216 -2.99 -8.45 11.14
N GLY A 217 -2.79 -9.63 10.55
CA GLY A 217 -3.63 -10.81 10.71
C GLY A 217 -4.52 -11.11 9.50
N PRO A 218 -5.05 -12.35 9.40
CA PRO A 218 -5.89 -12.75 8.28
C PRO A 218 -7.30 -12.14 8.32
N ASP A 219 -7.85 -11.89 7.14
CA ASP A 219 -9.28 -11.70 6.92
C ASP A 219 -9.73 -12.56 5.73
N ALA A 220 -11.03 -12.79 5.59
CA ALA A 220 -11.58 -13.70 4.60
C ALA A 220 -11.26 -13.30 3.14
N GLU A 221 -11.23 -11.99 2.85
CA GLU A 221 -10.96 -11.49 1.49
C GLU A 221 -9.48 -11.66 1.14
N THR A 222 -8.59 -11.23 2.03
CA THR A 222 -7.15 -11.34 1.81
C THR A 222 -6.70 -12.80 1.78
N VAL A 223 -7.21 -13.67 2.66
CA VAL A 223 -6.94 -15.12 2.60
C VAL A 223 -7.35 -15.71 1.26
N ALA A 224 -8.54 -15.37 0.76
CA ALA A 224 -8.99 -15.86 -0.55
C ALA A 224 -8.09 -15.38 -1.69
N HIS A 225 -7.60 -14.14 -1.61
CA HIS A 225 -6.70 -13.55 -2.60
C HIS A 225 -5.32 -14.23 -2.59
N VAL A 226 -4.66 -14.36 -1.44
CA VAL A 226 -3.34 -15.03 -1.34
C VAL A 226 -3.43 -16.49 -1.82
N ARG A 227 -4.53 -17.20 -1.53
CA ARG A 227 -4.76 -18.56 -2.04
C ARG A 227 -4.83 -18.62 -3.57
N ALA A 228 -5.31 -17.55 -4.21
CA ALA A 228 -5.45 -17.48 -5.65
C ALA A 228 -4.14 -17.09 -6.34
N VAL A 229 -3.38 -16.13 -5.79
CA VAL A 229 -2.16 -15.61 -6.43
C VAL A 229 -0.87 -16.30 -5.97
N GLY A 230 -0.86 -16.91 -4.79
CA GLY A 230 0.32 -17.47 -4.13
C GLY A 230 1.09 -16.43 -3.31
N LEU A 231 1.95 -16.91 -2.40
CA LEU A 231 2.67 -16.06 -1.43
C LEU A 231 3.55 -15.00 -2.10
N GLU A 232 4.39 -15.43 -3.04
CA GLU A 232 5.36 -14.54 -3.68
C GLU A 232 4.70 -13.43 -4.50
N ALA A 233 3.66 -13.77 -5.28
CA ALA A 233 2.93 -12.80 -6.07
C ALA A 233 2.20 -11.77 -5.18
N TYR A 234 1.65 -12.19 -4.04
CA TYR A 234 1.05 -11.28 -3.08
C TYR A 234 2.09 -10.33 -2.47
N ILE A 235 3.29 -10.83 -2.13
CA ILE A 235 4.39 -9.97 -1.67
C ILE A 235 4.70 -8.91 -2.72
N ASP A 236 4.82 -9.29 -4.00
CA ASP A 236 5.12 -8.33 -5.08
C ASP A 236 4.02 -7.27 -5.25
N GLU A 237 2.75 -7.65 -5.10
CA GLU A 237 1.63 -6.71 -5.07
C GLU A 237 1.72 -5.73 -3.88
N GLN A 238 2.09 -6.22 -2.69
CA GLN A 238 2.26 -5.41 -1.50
C GLN A 238 3.47 -4.46 -1.59
N LEU A 239 4.57 -4.89 -2.20
CA LEU A 239 5.72 -4.04 -2.48
C LEU A 239 5.35 -2.87 -3.40
N ALA A 240 4.45 -3.11 -4.36
CA ALA A 240 3.95 -2.11 -5.31
C ALA A 240 2.76 -1.28 -4.80
N ALA A 241 2.14 -1.68 -3.69
CA ALA A 241 0.94 -1.05 -3.17
C ALA A 241 1.21 0.43 -2.77
N PRO A 242 0.30 1.37 -3.12
CA PRO A 242 0.43 2.76 -2.71
C PRO A 242 0.36 2.90 -1.19
N ILE A 243 1.24 3.75 -0.64
CA ILE A 243 1.36 3.98 0.80
C ILE A 243 0.04 4.51 1.37
N SER A 244 -0.48 3.87 2.42
CA SER A 244 -1.62 4.40 3.18
C SER A 244 -1.17 5.64 3.98
N PRO A 245 -1.80 6.82 3.76
CA PRO A 245 -1.30 8.07 4.30
C PRO A 245 -1.64 8.24 5.79
N TYR A 246 -0.88 9.10 6.45
CA TYR A 246 -1.31 9.78 7.67
C TYR A 246 -1.97 11.13 7.32
N PRO A 247 -2.96 11.60 8.10
CA PRO A 247 -3.52 12.93 7.95
C PRO A 247 -2.46 14.03 8.05
N ASP A 248 -2.78 15.21 7.50
CA ASP A 248 -1.92 16.38 7.63
C ASP A 248 -1.64 16.66 9.12
N PRO A 249 -0.37 16.58 9.56
CA PRO A 249 -0.04 16.78 10.95
C PRO A 249 -0.28 18.20 11.47
N GLY A 250 -0.44 19.19 10.57
CA GLY A 250 -0.80 20.56 10.91
C GLY A 250 -2.32 20.78 11.10
N MET A 251 -3.15 19.75 10.90
CA MET A 251 -4.60 19.87 10.99
C MET A 251 -5.06 20.24 12.42
N THR A 252 -5.91 21.27 12.53
CA THR A 252 -6.46 21.70 13.82
C THR A 252 -7.27 20.59 14.48
N GLY A 253 -7.01 20.32 15.76
CA GLY A 253 -7.69 19.27 16.53
C GLY A 253 -7.18 17.86 16.28
N PHE A 254 -6.20 17.68 15.39
CA PHE A 254 -5.49 16.41 15.22
C PHE A 254 -4.39 16.32 16.28
N GLY A 255 -4.61 15.46 17.27
CA GLY A 255 -3.62 15.13 18.29
C GLY A 255 -3.04 13.73 18.08
N ILE A 256 -2.20 13.28 19.01
CA ILE A 256 -1.54 11.97 18.92
C ILE A 256 -2.52 10.81 18.97
N ASN A 257 -3.64 10.95 19.70
CA ASN A 257 -4.74 9.99 19.63
C ASN A 257 -5.25 9.82 18.19
N GLY A 258 -5.27 10.87 17.38
CA GLY A 258 -5.63 10.79 15.96
C GLY A 258 -4.59 10.04 15.13
N VAL A 259 -3.29 10.21 15.43
CA VAL A 259 -2.21 9.44 14.78
C VAL A 259 -2.32 7.96 15.14
N GLN A 260 -2.59 7.63 16.40
CA GLN A 260 -2.81 6.26 16.86
C GLN A 260 -4.10 5.66 16.29
N ALA A 261 -5.18 6.43 16.20
CA ALA A 261 -6.44 6.01 15.57
C ALA A 261 -6.24 5.70 14.08
N ARG A 262 -5.46 6.53 13.38
CA ARG A 262 -5.06 6.30 11.98
C ARG A 262 -4.24 5.03 11.84
N PHE A 263 -3.32 4.73 12.77
CA PHE A 263 -2.58 3.46 12.77
C PHE A 263 -3.54 2.26 12.76
N PHE A 264 -4.54 2.21 13.66
CA PHE A 264 -5.51 1.11 13.66
C PHE A 264 -6.40 1.07 12.41
N SER A 265 -6.79 2.22 11.87
CA SER A 265 -7.54 2.26 10.61
C SER A 265 -6.72 1.67 9.46
N ASN A 266 -5.43 2.01 9.36
CA ASN A 266 -4.53 1.46 8.35
C ASN A 266 -4.22 -0.02 8.61
N ALA A 267 -4.06 -0.45 9.86
CA ALA A 267 -3.86 -1.86 10.21
C ALA A 267 -5.05 -2.73 9.78
N VAL A 268 -6.28 -2.24 9.89
CA VAL A 268 -7.47 -3.00 9.48
C VAL A 268 -7.79 -2.85 7.99
N HIS A 269 -7.59 -1.68 7.37
CA HIS A 269 -8.09 -1.38 6.01
C HIS A 269 -7.01 -1.03 4.97
N GLY A 270 -5.77 -0.81 5.39
CA GLY A 270 -4.69 -0.37 4.50
C GLY A 270 -4.43 -1.39 3.40
N GLN A 271 -4.36 -0.93 2.14
CA GLN A 271 -4.08 -1.79 0.98
C GLN A 271 -2.63 -2.31 0.95
N ASP A 272 -1.74 -1.64 1.68
CA ASP A 272 -0.31 -1.86 1.81
C ASP A 272 0.04 -2.51 3.17
N GLN A 273 -0.73 -3.52 3.58
CA GLN A 273 -0.58 -4.24 4.85
C GLN A 273 0.87 -4.59 5.20
N LEU A 274 1.63 -5.15 4.26
CA LEU A 274 3.02 -5.52 4.51
C LEU A 274 3.89 -4.30 4.80
N ARG A 275 3.65 -3.18 4.10
CA ARG A 275 4.38 -1.92 4.35
C ARG A 275 4.07 -1.38 5.72
N GLN A 276 2.79 -1.41 6.13
CA GLN A 276 2.38 -0.95 7.45
C GLN A 276 3.01 -1.83 8.54
N ARG A 277 3.04 -3.16 8.35
CA ARG A 277 3.68 -4.09 9.30
C ARG A 277 5.18 -3.81 9.40
N VAL A 278 5.90 -3.79 8.28
CA VAL A 278 7.36 -3.54 8.25
C VAL A 278 7.70 -2.15 8.80
N ALA A 279 6.95 -1.10 8.45
CA ALA A 279 7.18 0.24 8.98
C ALA A 279 6.98 0.30 10.51
N PHE A 280 6.00 -0.44 11.03
CA PHE A 280 5.80 -0.56 12.47
C PHE A 280 6.99 -1.27 13.13
N GLU A 281 7.46 -2.40 12.59
CA GLU A 281 8.63 -3.09 13.13
C GLU A 281 9.91 -2.24 13.06
N LEU A 282 10.09 -1.47 11.98
CA LEU A 282 11.18 -0.51 11.89
C LEU A 282 11.08 0.59 12.95
N SER A 283 9.88 0.99 13.37
CA SER A 283 9.69 1.93 14.48
C SER A 283 10.06 1.33 15.84
N GLN A 284 10.03 0.00 15.95
CA GLN A 284 10.45 -0.75 17.13
C GLN A 284 11.98 -0.95 17.18
N ILE A 285 12.65 -0.85 16.03
CA ILE A 285 14.11 -0.92 15.90
C ILE A 285 14.72 0.48 16.00
N PHE A 286 14.29 1.41 15.15
CA PHE A 286 14.70 2.83 15.18
C PHE A 286 13.74 3.61 16.07
N VAL A 287 13.96 3.49 17.38
CA VAL A 287 13.03 3.98 18.39
C VAL A 287 13.07 5.50 18.49
N VAL A 288 11.89 6.13 18.46
CA VAL A 288 11.62 7.48 18.96
C VAL A 288 10.44 7.42 19.93
N SER A 289 10.31 8.40 20.82
CA SER A 289 9.19 8.44 21.77
C SER A 289 8.48 9.78 21.79
N ALA A 290 7.15 9.74 21.70
CA ALA A 290 6.30 10.91 21.90
C ALA A 290 6.01 11.19 23.40
N MET A 291 6.80 10.62 24.33
CA MET A 291 6.69 10.89 25.77
C MET A 291 7.15 12.29 26.17
N GLU A 292 8.24 12.78 25.57
CA GLU A 292 8.79 14.10 25.91
C GLU A 292 8.08 15.23 25.15
N GLU A 293 7.79 14.99 23.86
CA GLU A 293 7.10 15.94 22.99
C GLU A 293 6.07 15.19 22.12
N ASN A 294 4.80 15.51 22.29
CA ASN A 294 3.67 14.69 21.83
C ASN A 294 2.84 15.41 20.76
N THR A 295 3.46 15.80 19.63
CA THR A 295 2.78 16.50 18.54
C THR A 295 2.78 15.71 17.23
N PRO A 296 1.67 15.70 16.46
CA PRO A 296 1.66 15.06 15.15
C PRO A 296 2.67 15.67 14.17
N THR A 297 2.95 16.97 14.27
CA THR A 297 3.95 17.68 13.45
C THR A 297 5.36 17.12 13.58
N GLN A 298 5.67 16.51 14.72
CA GLN A 298 6.94 15.85 14.97
C GLN A 298 6.88 14.36 14.61
N LEU A 299 5.82 13.66 15.01
CA LEU A 299 5.77 12.20 14.87
C LEU A 299 5.44 11.75 13.43
N VAL A 300 4.47 12.38 12.76
CA VAL A 300 4.00 11.92 11.45
C VAL A 300 5.09 11.94 10.38
N PRO A 301 5.94 12.99 10.26
CA PRO A 301 7.07 12.96 9.32
C PRO A 301 8.03 11.77 9.55
N TYR A 302 8.22 11.38 10.81
CA TYR A 302 9.05 10.22 11.14
C TYR A 302 8.40 8.90 10.71
N LEU A 303 7.11 8.72 11.01
CA LEU A 303 6.36 7.54 10.56
C LEU A 303 6.32 7.44 9.02
N GLN A 304 6.24 8.58 8.32
CA GLN A 304 6.30 8.64 6.87
C GLN A 304 7.66 8.22 6.29
N ILE A 305 8.78 8.54 6.97
CA ILE A 305 10.10 8.02 6.61
C ILE A 305 10.08 6.49 6.67
N LEU A 306 9.62 5.92 7.78
CA LEU A 306 9.59 4.47 7.96
C LEU A 306 8.67 3.76 6.94
N GLN A 307 7.50 4.35 6.61
CA GLN A 307 6.60 3.82 5.58
C GLN A 307 7.22 3.86 4.18
N LYS A 308 7.85 4.98 3.82
CA LYS A 308 8.51 5.18 2.53
C LYS A 308 9.67 4.21 2.37
N ASP A 309 10.47 4.05 3.41
CA ASP A 309 11.73 3.31 3.37
C ASP A 309 11.60 1.83 3.80
N ALA A 310 10.39 1.38 4.15
CA ALA A 310 10.10 -0.01 4.51
C ALA A 310 10.65 -1.04 3.51
N PHE A 311 10.72 -0.69 2.22
CA PHE A 311 11.22 -1.53 1.14
C PHE A 311 12.41 -0.91 0.39
N ALA A 312 13.02 0.15 0.94
CA ALA A 312 14.14 0.84 0.33
C ALA A 312 15.47 0.11 0.58
N ASN A 313 16.59 0.73 0.21
CA ASN A 313 17.90 0.27 0.63
C ASN A 313 18.12 0.63 2.11
N PHE A 314 18.63 -0.29 2.92
CA PHE A 314 18.88 -0.05 4.35
C PHE A 314 19.85 1.11 4.59
N ARG A 315 20.81 1.35 3.68
CA ARG A 315 21.68 2.53 3.77
C ARG A 315 20.90 3.84 3.62
N GLN A 316 19.85 3.87 2.78
CA GLN A 316 18.95 5.02 2.63
C GLN A 316 18.15 5.22 3.92
N LEU A 317 17.54 4.15 4.44
CA LEU A 317 16.79 4.20 5.71
C LEU A 317 17.65 4.75 6.85
N MET A 318 18.91 4.29 6.96
CA MET A 318 19.84 4.80 7.97
C MET A 318 20.02 6.31 7.85
N GLU A 319 20.18 6.86 6.65
CA GLU A 319 20.37 8.31 6.43
C GLU A 319 19.12 9.12 6.70
N ASP A 320 17.97 8.67 6.19
CA ASP A 320 16.70 9.37 6.39
C ASP A 320 16.30 9.38 7.87
N VAL A 321 16.58 8.28 8.60
CA VAL A 321 16.44 8.25 10.08
C VAL A 321 17.46 9.17 10.75
N THR A 322 18.74 9.12 10.36
CA THR A 322 19.80 9.97 10.94
C THR A 322 19.47 11.46 10.82
N LEU A 323 18.97 11.87 9.66
CA LEU A 323 18.63 13.26 9.37
C LEU A 323 17.20 13.62 9.74
N SER A 324 16.41 12.71 10.31
CA SER A 324 15.10 13.05 10.83
C SER A 324 15.25 14.02 12.01
N PRO A 325 14.57 15.19 12.01
CA PRO A 325 14.58 16.08 13.16
C PRO A 325 14.01 15.42 14.42
N THR A 326 13.08 14.47 14.28
CA THR A 326 12.48 13.71 15.39
C THR A 326 13.49 12.78 16.05
N MET A 327 14.26 12.03 15.26
CA MET A 327 15.35 11.19 15.77
C MET A 327 16.49 12.04 16.34
N GLY A 328 16.85 13.10 15.62
CA GLY A 328 17.88 14.02 16.08
C GLY A 328 17.51 14.66 17.41
N GLU A 329 16.21 14.90 17.63
CA GLU A 329 15.65 15.33 18.89
C GLU A 329 15.71 14.31 20.00
N TYR A 330 15.23 13.11 19.73
CA TYR A 330 15.17 12.05 20.72
C TYR A 330 16.56 11.63 21.24
N LEU A 331 17.61 11.71 20.42
CA LEU A 331 18.95 11.27 20.76
C LEU A 331 20.01 12.39 20.74
N ASP A 332 19.57 13.64 20.85
CA ASP A 332 20.43 14.84 20.95
C ASP A 332 21.47 15.01 19.83
N MET A 333 21.20 14.49 18.62
CA MET A 333 22.04 14.78 17.45
C MET A 333 21.83 16.21 16.95
N ARG A 334 20.59 16.71 17.01
CA ARG A 334 20.32 18.10 16.58
C ARG A 334 20.97 19.07 17.55
N ASN A 335 21.58 20.12 17.01
CA ASN A 335 22.35 21.12 17.75
C ASN A 335 23.50 20.52 18.58
N ASN A 336 23.98 19.32 18.23
CA ASN A 336 25.19 18.73 18.80
C ASN A 336 26.41 19.51 18.30
N ASP A 337 27.00 20.32 19.17
CA ASP A 337 28.17 21.14 18.84
C ASP A 337 29.45 20.32 19.02
N LYS A 338 30.47 20.62 18.21
CA LYS A 338 31.85 20.18 18.41
C LYS A 338 32.34 20.51 19.82
N ALA A 339 33.30 19.70 20.28
CA ALA A 339 33.92 19.91 21.58
C ALA A 339 34.51 21.32 21.71
N ASP A 340 34.35 21.92 22.88
CA ASP A 340 34.97 23.19 23.25
C ASP A 340 35.84 22.96 24.50
N PRO A 341 37.16 22.79 24.33
CA PRO A 341 38.08 22.58 25.45
C PRO A 341 38.09 23.73 26.46
N ALA A 342 37.81 24.97 26.04
CA ALA A 342 37.79 26.12 26.95
C ALA A 342 36.56 26.09 27.86
N ARG A 343 35.45 25.49 27.39
CA ARG A 343 34.22 25.29 28.16
C ARG A 343 34.11 23.90 28.81
N GLY A 344 35.06 23.01 28.52
CA GLY A 344 35.05 21.63 28.99
C GLY A 344 33.92 20.78 28.40
N THR A 345 33.36 21.17 27.24
CA THR A 345 32.28 20.42 26.58
C THR A 345 32.83 19.42 25.58
N LYS A 346 32.10 18.30 25.41
CA LYS A 346 32.35 17.27 24.40
C LYS A 346 31.15 17.16 23.46
N ALA A 347 31.35 16.52 22.31
CA ALA A 347 30.24 16.11 21.45
C ALA A 347 29.33 15.13 22.21
N ASN A 348 28.01 15.26 22.06
CA ASN A 348 27.05 14.32 22.62
C ASN A 348 27.17 12.97 21.90
N GLU A 349 27.24 11.90 22.68
CA GLU A 349 27.46 10.54 22.20
C GLU A 349 26.19 9.71 22.02
N ASN A 350 25.03 10.18 22.49
CA ASN A 350 23.78 9.40 22.56
C ASN A 350 23.43 8.82 21.18
N TYR A 351 23.27 9.65 20.16
CA TYR A 351 22.97 9.17 18.81
C TYR A 351 24.03 8.20 18.26
N ALA A 352 25.32 8.50 18.43
CA ALA A 352 26.40 7.63 17.98
C ALA A 352 26.34 6.24 18.65
N ARG A 353 26.09 6.22 19.96
CA ARG A 353 25.99 5.01 20.77
C ARG A 353 24.80 4.17 20.35
N GLU A 354 23.61 4.77 20.25
CA GLU A 354 22.39 4.03 19.89
C GLU A 354 22.41 3.54 18.43
N LEU A 355 22.90 4.36 17.50
CA LEU A 355 23.04 3.95 16.10
C LEU A 355 23.89 2.69 15.97
N LEU A 356 25.03 2.63 16.66
CA LEU A 356 25.92 1.46 16.63
C LEU A 356 25.33 0.29 17.42
N GLN A 357 24.90 0.51 18.67
CA GLN A 357 24.60 -0.57 19.61
C GLN A 357 23.19 -1.15 19.45
N LEU A 358 22.18 -0.32 19.15
CA LEU A 358 20.78 -0.74 19.12
C LEU A 358 20.23 -0.87 17.69
N PHE A 359 20.70 -0.02 16.76
CA PHE A 359 20.03 0.11 15.47
C PHE A 359 20.73 -0.64 14.33
N THR A 360 22.05 -0.90 14.41
CA THR A 360 22.81 -1.38 13.24
C THR A 360 23.71 -2.59 13.47
N ILE A 361 24.64 -2.55 14.43
CA ILE A 361 25.73 -3.55 14.50
C ILE A 361 25.82 -4.29 15.83
N GLY A 362 25.21 -3.78 16.89
CA GLY A 362 25.21 -4.45 18.19
C GLY A 362 26.55 -4.37 18.93
N LEU A 363 26.51 -4.74 20.21
CA LEU A 363 27.67 -4.67 21.12
C LEU A 363 28.78 -5.68 20.78
N PHE A 364 28.44 -6.81 20.16
CA PHE A 364 29.36 -7.92 19.91
C PHE A 364 29.38 -8.32 18.44
N GLN A 365 30.53 -8.79 17.97
CA GLN A 365 30.72 -9.30 16.62
C GLN A 365 29.84 -10.53 16.38
N LEU A 366 29.24 -10.60 15.19
CA LEU A 366 28.35 -11.68 14.78
C LEU A 366 28.96 -12.46 13.63
N ASN A 367 28.78 -13.78 13.66
CA ASN A 367 28.89 -14.63 12.48
C ASN A 367 27.71 -14.32 11.53
N GLN A 368 27.82 -14.77 10.27
CA GLN A 368 26.77 -14.60 9.26
C GLN A 368 25.41 -15.17 9.72
N ASP A 369 25.43 -16.22 10.54
CA ASP A 369 24.26 -16.90 11.08
C ASP A 369 23.70 -16.25 12.36
N GLY A 370 24.18 -15.06 12.73
CA GLY A 370 23.73 -14.32 13.92
C GLY A 370 24.31 -14.80 15.25
N THR A 371 25.11 -15.87 15.26
CA THR A 371 25.78 -16.32 16.48
C THR A 371 26.94 -15.40 16.86
N LEU A 372 27.28 -15.32 18.14
CA LEU A 372 28.38 -14.49 18.63
C LEU A 372 29.73 -15.03 18.14
N VAL A 373 30.60 -14.13 17.67
CA VAL A 373 32.02 -14.44 17.50
C VAL A 373 32.67 -14.46 18.88
N LEU A 374 33.31 -15.56 19.21
CA LEU A 374 33.95 -15.78 20.51
C LEU A 374 35.48 -15.80 20.38
N ASP A 375 36.16 -15.28 21.39
CA ASP A 375 37.61 -15.44 21.53
C ASP A 375 38.00 -16.87 21.93
N LYS A 376 39.31 -17.10 22.11
CA LYS A 376 39.86 -18.40 22.53
C LYS A 376 39.34 -18.87 23.90
N ASP A 377 38.90 -17.94 24.75
CA ASP A 377 38.42 -18.18 26.11
C ASP A 377 36.87 -18.22 26.18
N LYS A 378 36.20 -18.25 25.01
CA LYS A 378 34.74 -18.29 24.84
C LYS A 378 34.01 -17.02 25.25
N ASN A 379 34.69 -15.89 25.34
CA ASN A 379 34.04 -14.60 25.57
C ASN A 379 33.62 -13.95 24.24
N PRO A 380 32.45 -13.28 24.18
CA PRO A 380 32.04 -12.51 23.02
C PRO A 380 33.01 -11.37 22.72
N ILE A 381 33.36 -11.20 21.43
CA ILE A 381 34.27 -10.14 20.99
C ILE A 381 33.47 -8.84 20.78
N PRO A 382 33.83 -7.70 21.44
CA PRO A 382 33.15 -6.43 21.21
C PRO A 382 33.25 -5.93 19.77
N THR A 383 32.20 -5.30 19.27
CA THR A 383 32.18 -4.69 17.91
C THR A 383 32.99 -3.41 17.85
N PHE A 384 32.99 -2.64 18.95
CA PHE A 384 33.65 -1.34 19.07
C PHE A 384 33.99 -1.05 20.54
N ASP A 385 34.80 -0.02 20.76
CA ASP A 385 35.14 0.50 22.07
C ASP A 385 34.62 1.95 22.25
N GLN A 386 34.87 2.53 23.42
CA GLN A 386 34.48 3.92 23.72
C GLN A 386 35.15 4.94 22.78
N SER A 387 36.36 4.65 22.27
CA SER A 387 37.05 5.57 21.35
C SER A 387 36.32 5.66 20.02
N ALA A 388 35.80 4.54 19.51
CA ALA A 388 34.96 4.55 18.32
C ALA A 388 33.71 5.42 18.54
N ILE A 389 33.02 5.27 19.67
CA ILE A 389 31.82 6.08 20.00
C ILE A 389 32.16 7.57 20.00
N GLU A 390 33.24 7.97 20.66
CA GLU A 390 33.70 9.37 20.68
C GLU A 390 34.01 9.90 19.27
N ASN A 391 34.57 9.08 18.38
CA ASN A 391 34.86 9.46 17.00
C ASN A 391 33.59 9.59 16.15
N PHE A 392 32.62 8.67 16.30
CA PHE A 392 31.31 8.81 15.66
C PHE A 392 30.53 10.02 16.19
N ALA A 393 30.58 10.28 17.50
CA ALA A 393 29.95 11.45 18.09
C ALA A 393 30.43 12.75 17.43
N LYS A 394 31.74 12.86 17.15
CA LYS A 394 32.31 13.98 16.39
C LYS A 394 31.77 14.07 14.96
N VAL A 395 31.64 12.95 14.25
CA VAL A 395 31.03 12.91 12.91
C VAL A 395 29.62 13.50 12.93
N PHE A 396 28.82 13.15 13.94
CA PHE A 396 27.42 13.57 14.03
C PHE A 396 27.22 14.98 14.61
N THR A 397 28.29 15.77 14.82
CA THR A 397 28.17 17.19 15.21
C THR A 397 27.79 18.08 14.02
N GLY A 398 27.24 19.25 14.30
CA GLY A 398 27.01 20.28 13.28
C GLY A 398 25.75 20.09 12.45
N TRP A 399 24.69 19.56 13.05
CA TRP A 399 23.36 19.45 12.45
C TRP A 399 22.33 20.26 13.24
N THR A 400 21.30 20.78 12.58
CA THR A 400 20.19 21.51 13.21
C THR A 400 18.89 21.26 12.46
N TYR A 401 17.75 21.65 13.02
CA TYR A 401 16.44 21.53 12.36
C TYR A 401 16.46 22.19 10.97
N PRO A 402 15.65 21.73 10.00
CA PRO A 402 15.42 22.49 8.79
C PRO A 402 14.89 23.90 9.12
N PRO A 403 15.21 24.93 8.30
CA PRO A 403 14.58 26.23 8.47
C PRO A 403 13.09 26.15 8.14
N GLY A 404 12.25 26.85 8.91
CA GLY A 404 10.83 27.00 8.59
C GLY A 404 10.60 27.72 7.25
N PRO A 405 9.36 27.68 6.71
CA PRO A 405 9.05 28.31 5.43
C PRO A 405 9.45 29.79 5.39
N GLY A 406 10.29 30.17 4.42
CA GLY A 406 10.79 31.54 4.26
C GLY A 406 11.91 31.96 5.22
N ALA A 407 12.34 31.09 6.15
CA ALA A 407 13.46 31.36 7.04
C ALA A 407 14.81 30.99 6.40
N VAL A 408 15.86 31.71 6.77
CA VAL A 408 17.24 31.36 6.45
C VAL A 408 17.84 30.48 7.54
N SER A 409 18.67 29.51 7.15
CA SER A 409 19.33 28.64 8.12
C SER A 409 20.28 29.42 9.03
N GLN A 410 20.27 29.10 10.31
CA GLN A 410 21.05 29.70 11.37
C GLN A 410 22.00 28.67 11.98
N ARG A 411 22.85 29.11 12.91
CA ARG A 411 23.74 28.23 13.69
C ARG A 411 22.94 27.14 14.45
N ARG A 412 21.79 27.52 14.99
CA ARG A 412 20.82 26.62 15.64
C ARG A 412 19.42 27.09 15.24
N ASN A 413 18.76 26.36 14.35
CA ASN A 413 17.41 26.68 13.91
C ASN A 413 16.39 26.39 15.02
N PRO A 414 15.28 27.14 15.08
CA PRO A 414 14.15 26.80 15.93
C PRO A 414 13.54 25.44 15.51
N PRO A 415 12.82 24.74 16.41
CA PRO A 415 12.18 23.46 16.10
C PRO A 415 11.27 23.56 14.87
N TYR A 416 11.56 22.74 13.87
CA TYR A 416 10.73 22.53 12.69
C TYR A 416 11.00 21.12 12.18
N PHE A 417 9.95 20.31 12.05
CA PHE A 417 10.07 18.86 11.83
C PHE A 417 9.70 18.44 10.40
N SER A 418 9.38 19.41 9.55
CA SER A 418 9.09 19.14 8.14
C SER A 418 10.39 19.22 7.33
N GLY A 419 10.86 18.07 6.86
CA GLY A 419 12.10 17.92 6.10
C GLY A 419 13.29 17.44 6.94
N PRO A 420 14.43 17.11 6.29
CA PRO A 420 15.62 16.64 6.99
C PRO A 420 16.33 17.77 7.74
N MET A 421 17.05 17.41 8.79
CA MET A 421 18.03 18.27 9.44
C MET A 421 19.04 18.80 8.42
N VAL A 422 19.53 20.00 8.66
CA VAL A 422 20.48 20.69 7.78
C VAL A 422 21.81 20.92 8.49
N ALA A 423 22.88 21.00 7.70
CA ALA A 423 24.22 21.23 8.22
C ALA A 423 24.40 22.65 8.77
N ALA A 424 24.94 22.74 9.98
CA ALA A 424 25.44 23.94 10.63
C ALA A 424 26.96 23.83 10.78
N ALA A 425 27.70 24.00 9.68
CA ALA A 425 29.14 23.70 9.59
C ALA A 425 30.02 24.38 10.67
N VAL A 426 29.63 25.56 11.16
CA VAL A 426 30.33 26.25 12.27
C VAL A 426 30.41 25.40 13.56
N ASN A 427 29.42 24.53 13.76
CA ASN A 427 29.26 23.65 14.90
C ASN A 427 29.90 22.27 14.70
N HIS A 428 30.42 21.95 13.51
CA HIS A 428 30.95 20.63 13.21
C HIS A 428 32.42 20.46 13.62
N ASP A 429 32.75 19.29 14.15
CA ASP A 429 34.11 18.89 14.48
C ASP A 429 34.87 18.54 13.20
N THR A 430 35.89 19.31 12.85
CA THR A 430 36.69 19.11 11.63
C THR A 430 38.00 18.37 11.88
N THR A 431 38.18 17.77 13.06
CA THR A 431 39.37 16.96 13.35
C THR A 431 39.35 15.64 12.58
N ALA A 432 40.50 15.01 12.39
CA ALA A 432 40.57 13.67 11.82
C ALA A 432 39.97 12.65 12.80
N LYS A 433 39.30 11.62 12.26
CA LYS A 433 38.56 10.63 13.06
C LYS A 433 38.95 9.21 12.64
N THR A 434 38.88 8.27 13.58
CA THR A 434 39.07 6.85 13.29
C THR A 434 37.80 6.11 13.68
N LEU A 435 37.14 5.49 12.70
CA LEU A 435 35.86 4.78 12.85
C LEU A 435 36.09 3.27 12.99
N LEU A 436 35.06 2.47 12.71
CA LEU A 436 35.11 1.01 12.85
C LEU A 436 36.22 0.41 11.99
N LYS A 437 36.86 -0.62 12.53
CA LYS A 437 37.92 -1.38 11.85
C LYS A 437 39.09 -0.50 11.36
N GLY A 438 39.35 0.61 12.05
CA GLY A 438 40.47 1.51 11.77
C GLY A 438 40.27 2.41 10.55
N PHE A 439 39.04 2.54 10.03
CA PHE A 439 38.73 3.41 8.90
C PHE A 439 39.02 4.87 9.25
N LYS A 440 39.84 5.55 8.44
CA LYS A 440 40.28 6.92 8.70
C LYS A 440 39.45 7.93 7.93
N VAL A 441 38.91 8.89 8.65
CA VAL A 441 38.23 10.08 8.12
C VAL A 441 39.21 11.25 8.21
N PRO A 442 39.53 11.93 7.08
CA PRO A 442 40.50 13.02 7.09
C PRO A 442 40.01 14.25 7.85
N ALA A 443 40.93 15.11 8.28
CA ALA A 443 40.56 16.41 8.87
C ALA A 443 40.02 17.37 7.79
N GLY A 444 39.22 18.35 8.20
CA GLY A 444 38.72 19.42 7.34
C GLY A 444 37.51 19.07 6.48
N GLN A 445 36.87 17.92 6.70
CA GLN A 445 35.65 17.52 5.99
C GLN A 445 34.43 18.37 6.36
N THR A 446 33.44 18.37 5.47
CA THR A 446 32.12 18.95 5.74
C THR A 446 31.27 17.98 6.57
N PRO A 447 30.20 18.47 7.25
CA PRO A 447 29.27 17.59 7.97
C PRO A 447 28.69 16.48 7.09
N ALA A 448 28.39 16.78 5.83
CA ALA A 448 27.81 15.82 4.89
C ALA A 448 28.81 14.73 4.48
N ASP A 449 30.06 15.09 4.20
CA ASP A 449 31.10 14.12 3.83
C ASP A 449 31.43 13.18 4.99
N ASP A 450 31.51 13.73 6.21
CA ASP A 450 31.72 12.95 7.43
C ASP A 450 30.53 12.01 7.70
N LEU A 451 29.29 12.51 7.61
CA LEU A 451 28.09 11.69 7.75
C LEU A 451 28.08 10.54 6.76
N LYS A 452 28.33 10.83 5.48
CA LYS A 452 28.40 9.82 4.42
C LYS A 452 29.45 8.76 4.76
N ALA A 453 30.66 9.17 5.13
CA ALA A 453 31.74 8.26 5.49
C ALA A 453 31.38 7.36 6.69
N ALA A 454 30.72 7.91 7.71
CA ALA A 454 30.26 7.13 8.87
C ALA A 454 29.18 6.12 8.52
N LEU A 455 28.12 6.54 7.82
CA LEU A 455 27.03 5.65 7.47
C LEU A 455 27.48 4.55 6.48
N ASP A 456 28.37 4.87 5.54
CA ASP A 456 28.97 3.87 4.63
C ASP A 456 29.88 2.89 5.40
N ASN A 457 30.65 3.37 6.37
CA ASN A 457 31.47 2.51 7.24
C ASN A 457 30.61 1.54 8.05
N ILE A 458 29.52 2.03 8.67
CA ILE A 458 28.57 1.18 9.42
C ILE A 458 27.89 0.19 8.48
N PHE A 459 27.32 0.65 7.35
CA PHE A 459 26.60 -0.20 6.40
C PHE A 459 27.47 -1.33 5.82
N SER A 460 28.76 -1.06 5.62
CA SER A 460 29.74 -2.06 5.15
C SER A 460 30.14 -3.08 6.22
N HIS A 461 29.77 -2.87 7.49
CA HIS A 461 30.14 -3.75 8.59
C HIS A 461 29.44 -5.12 8.46
N PRO A 462 30.16 -6.25 8.66
CA PRO A 462 29.58 -7.59 8.50
C PRO A 462 28.41 -7.87 9.45
N ASN A 463 28.39 -7.28 10.65
CA ASN A 463 27.29 -7.46 11.59
C ASN A 463 25.93 -6.96 11.07
N VAL A 464 25.87 -5.99 10.15
CA VAL A 464 24.58 -5.33 9.83
C VAL A 464 23.55 -6.33 9.33
N GLY A 465 23.94 -7.22 8.42
CA GLY A 465 23.03 -8.24 7.85
C GLY A 465 22.42 -9.17 8.89
N PRO A 466 23.24 -9.92 9.67
CA PRO A 466 22.71 -10.79 10.72
C PRO A 466 22.00 -10.01 11.84
N PHE A 467 22.46 -8.80 12.19
CA PHE A 467 21.82 -7.99 13.23
C PHE A 467 20.41 -7.58 12.82
N ILE A 468 20.25 -6.92 11.67
CA ILE A 468 18.94 -6.45 11.22
C ILE A 468 18.04 -7.61 10.79
N GLY A 469 18.61 -8.65 10.19
CA GLY A 469 17.90 -9.87 9.83
C GLY A 469 17.28 -10.54 11.07
N THR A 470 18.06 -10.69 12.15
CA THR A 470 17.54 -11.24 13.41
C THR A 470 16.39 -10.41 13.96
N ARG A 471 16.54 -9.08 14.02
CA ARG A 471 15.48 -8.19 14.55
C ARG A 471 14.20 -8.28 13.73
N LEU A 472 14.29 -8.20 12.41
CA LEU A 472 13.13 -8.29 11.55
C LEU A 472 12.43 -9.66 11.66
N ILE A 473 13.19 -10.76 11.73
CA ILE A 473 12.60 -12.09 11.94
C ILE A 473 11.90 -12.18 13.32
N GLN A 474 12.52 -11.64 14.38
CA GLN A 474 11.94 -11.62 15.72
C GLN A 474 10.58 -10.92 15.77
N HIS A 475 10.44 -9.84 15.03
CA HIS A 475 9.23 -9.03 14.99
C HIS A 475 8.16 -9.55 14.02
N LEU A 476 8.57 -10.19 12.91
CA LEU A 476 7.66 -10.62 11.85
C LEU A 476 7.23 -12.09 11.93
N VAL A 477 8.02 -12.97 12.57
CA VAL A 477 7.82 -14.43 12.47
C VAL A 477 8.01 -15.15 13.80
N THR A 478 9.19 -15.04 14.43
CA THR A 478 9.47 -15.83 15.64
C THR A 478 10.55 -15.23 16.52
N SER A 479 10.35 -15.27 17.84
CA SER A 479 11.31 -14.78 18.82
C SER A 479 12.65 -15.53 18.80
N ASN A 480 12.68 -16.77 18.30
CA ASN A 480 13.83 -17.68 18.37
C ASN A 480 14.21 -18.25 16.97
N PRO A 481 14.62 -17.41 16.01
CA PRO A 481 15.01 -17.91 14.69
C PRO A 481 16.24 -18.81 14.78
N SER A 482 16.31 -19.86 13.94
CA SER A 482 17.52 -20.67 13.89
C SER A 482 18.69 -19.87 13.29
N PRO A 483 19.95 -20.21 13.64
CA PRO A 483 21.11 -19.63 12.97
C PRO A 483 21.07 -19.81 11.45
N ALA A 484 20.52 -20.92 10.95
CA ALA A 484 20.40 -21.18 9.52
C ALA A 484 19.44 -20.19 8.83
N TYR A 485 18.32 -19.85 9.49
CA TYR A 485 17.39 -18.83 9.02
C TYR A 485 18.06 -17.45 8.94
N VAL A 486 18.68 -17.02 10.04
CA VAL A 486 19.40 -15.74 10.08
C VAL A 486 20.50 -15.70 9.01
N GLY A 487 21.23 -16.80 8.81
CA GLY A 487 22.27 -16.91 7.79
C GLY A 487 21.76 -16.72 6.36
N ARG A 488 20.60 -17.30 6.02
CA ARG A 488 19.96 -17.14 4.70
C ARG A 488 19.51 -15.70 4.47
N VAL A 489 18.86 -15.08 5.46
CA VAL A 489 18.41 -13.68 5.39
C VAL A 489 19.60 -12.71 5.33
N ALA A 490 20.63 -12.95 6.14
CA ALA A 490 21.85 -12.15 6.11
C ALA A 490 22.61 -12.26 4.78
N ALA A 491 22.54 -13.41 4.10
CA ALA A 491 23.09 -13.58 2.75
C ALA A 491 22.34 -12.72 1.73
N VAL A 492 21.01 -12.68 1.79
CA VAL A 492 20.19 -11.79 0.93
C VAL A 492 20.45 -10.32 1.26
N PHE A 493 20.67 -9.97 2.53
CA PHE A 493 21.09 -8.62 2.89
C PHE A 493 22.48 -8.28 2.31
N ALA A 494 23.39 -9.25 2.22
CA ALA A 494 24.71 -9.05 1.61
C ALA A 494 24.62 -8.85 0.09
N ASP A 495 23.74 -9.61 -0.56
CA ASP A 495 23.53 -9.62 -2.00
C ASP A 495 22.10 -10.10 -2.30
N ASP A 496 21.28 -9.23 -2.89
CA ASP A 496 19.88 -9.54 -3.19
C ASP A 496 19.67 -10.50 -4.37
N GLY A 497 20.77 -10.97 -4.99
CA GLY A 497 20.72 -11.87 -6.14
C GLY A 497 20.23 -11.21 -7.43
N SER A 498 19.99 -9.90 -7.42
CA SER A 498 19.71 -9.15 -8.63
C SER A 498 20.96 -9.03 -9.50
N ALA A 499 20.80 -8.67 -10.78
CA ALA A 499 21.96 -8.45 -11.67
C ALA A 499 22.93 -7.36 -11.15
N GLY A 500 22.46 -6.47 -10.28
CA GLY A 500 23.27 -5.42 -9.65
C GLY A 500 23.95 -5.84 -8.35
N HIS A 501 23.68 -7.05 -7.84
CA HIS A 501 24.19 -7.56 -6.56
C HIS A 501 24.04 -6.53 -5.42
N VAL A 502 22.80 -6.09 -5.17
CA VAL A 502 22.54 -4.92 -4.33
C VAL A 502 22.53 -5.34 -2.86
N ARG A 503 23.51 -4.85 -2.11
CA ARG A 503 23.53 -4.98 -0.64
C ARG A 503 22.40 -4.18 -0.01
N GLY A 504 21.74 -4.74 0.99
CA GLY A 504 20.81 -4.03 1.88
C GLY A 504 19.45 -3.71 1.26
N ASN A 505 19.04 -4.39 0.20
CA ASN A 505 17.71 -4.24 -0.38
C ASN A 505 16.64 -4.79 0.60
N LEU A 506 15.91 -3.92 1.30
CA LEU A 506 14.92 -4.36 2.31
C LEU A 506 13.73 -5.08 1.69
N ALA A 507 13.34 -4.77 0.45
CA ALA A 507 12.29 -5.51 -0.24
C ALA A 507 12.68 -7.00 -0.40
N ALA A 508 13.92 -7.26 -0.82
CA ALA A 508 14.45 -8.61 -0.96
C ALA A 508 14.60 -9.32 0.39
N VAL A 509 15.07 -8.59 1.42
CA VAL A 509 15.23 -9.12 2.78
C VAL A 509 13.88 -9.51 3.39
N VAL A 510 12.86 -8.65 3.29
CA VAL A 510 11.50 -8.97 3.78
C VAL A 510 10.92 -10.15 3.01
N LYS A 511 11.08 -10.21 1.69
CA LYS A 511 10.65 -11.38 0.89
C LYS A 511 11.37 -12.66 1.35
N ALA A 512 12.68 -12.60 1.61
CA ALA A 512 13.46 -13.74 2.09
C ALA A 512 13.03 -14.22 3.48
N ILE A 513 12.64 -13.30 4.38
CA ILE A 513 12.05 -13.63 5.68
C ILE A 513 10.73 -14.38 5.48
N LEU A 514 9.78 -13.78 4.77
CA LEU A 514 8.42 -14.31 4.69
C LEU A 514 8.29 -15.60 3.86
N LEU A 515 9.23 -15.88 2.95
CA LEU A 515 9.27 -17.09 2.13
C LEU A 515 10.25 -18.15 2.66
N ASP A 516 10.90 -17.89 3.79
CA ASP A 516 11.82 -18.86 4.37
C ASP A 516 11.07 -20.13 4.82
N PRO A 517 11.64 -21.33 4.65
CA PRO A 517 11.04 -22.55 5.16
C PRO A 517 10.66 -22.48 6.64
N GLU A 518 11.43 -21.81 7.51
CA GLU A 518 11.08 -21.68 8.92
C GLU A 518 9.89 -20.74 9.19
N ALA A 519 9.54 -19.87 8.23
CA ALA A 519 8.33 -19.04 8.28
C ALA A 519 7.10 -19.76 7.69
N ALA A 520 7.30 -20.78 6.85
CA ALA A 520 6.23 -21.53 6.18
C ALA A 520 5.92 -22.89 6.85
N ASP A 521 6.97 -23.56 7.34
CA ASP A 521 6.94 -24.82 8.07
C ASP A 521 6.84 -24.56 9.57
N VAL A 522 5.61 -24.48 10.03
CA VAL A 522 5.27 -25.01 11.35
C VAL A 522 4.58 -26.36 11.06
N PRO A 523 5.31 -27.49 11.13
CA PRO A 523 4.75 -28.80 10.86
C PRO A 523 3.44 -29.00 11.61
N THR A 524 2.46 -29.52 10.88
CA THR A 524 1.05 -29.77 11.21
C THR A 524 0.81 -30.72 12.39
N THR A 525 1.46 -30.47 13.51
CA THR A 525 1.05 -30.95 14.82
C THR A 525 1.37 -29.85 15.83
N MET A 526 0.43 -28.94 16.08
CA MET A 526 0.48 -28.05 17.25
C MET A 526 0.17 -28.84 18.55
N PHE A 527 0.82 -30.00 18.67
CA PHE A 527 1.06 -30.88 19.81
C PHE A 527 2.39 -31.67 19.63
N GLY A 528 3.31 -31.14 18.81
CA GLY A 528 4.58 -31.75 18.40
C GLY A 528 5.58 -30.79 17.74
N LEU A 529 5.44 -29.48 17.96
CA LEU A 529 6.46 -28.49 17.57
C LEU A 529 7.68 -28.58 18.50
N PRO A 530 8.88 -28.15 18.06
CA PRO A 530 9.89 -27.68 19.01
C PRO A 530 9.21 -26.64 19.90
N THR A 531 9.40 -26.75 21.22
CA THR A 531 8.81 -25.92 22.29
C THR A 531 9.20 -24.43 22.21
N THR A 532 9.57 -23.92 21.04
CA THR A 532 10.38 -22.73 20.82
C THR A 532 9.91 -21.85 19.65
N GLY A 533 8.92 -22.30 18.86
CA GLY A 533 8.46 -21.59 17.64
C GLY A 533 7.39 -20.51 17.91
N GLY A 534 7.30 -19.54 17.00
CA GLY A 534 6.35 -18.42 17.07
C GLY A 534 6.82 -17.25 17.95
N HIS A 535 5.93 -16.29 18.20
CA HIS A 535 6.08 -15.20 19.17
C HIS A 535 4.73 -14.72 19.70
N LEU A 536 4.72 -14.00 20.83
CA LEU A 536 3.48 -13.50 21.41
C LEU A 536 2.98 -12.30 20.60
N ARG A 537 1.72 -12.32 20.17
CA ARG A 537 1.06 -11.17 19.55
C ARG A 537 1.06 -10.01 20.54
N GLU A 538 1.82 -8.96 20.24
CA GLU A 538 1.81 -7.73 21.01
C GLU A 538 0.48 -6.97 20.83
N PRO A 539 0.06 -6.10 21.78
CA PRO A 539 -1.24 -5.43 21.71
C PRO A 539 -1.53 -4.69 20.39
N ALA A 540 -0.52 -4.01 19.83
CA ALA A 540 -0.61 -3.30 18.56
C ALA A 540 -0.96 -4.20 17.36
N PHE A 541 -0.65 -5.50 17.46
CA PHE A 541 -0.94 -6.51 16.46
C PHE A 541 -2.17 -7.38 16.81
N LEU A 542 -2.31 -7.78 18.08
CA LEU A 542 -3.42 -8.60 18.56
C LEU A 542 -4.79 -7.95 18.31
N ILE A 543 -4.90 -6.64 18.58
CA ILE A 543 -6.16 -5.91 18.38
C ILE A 543 -6.60 -5.92 16.92
N PRO A 544 -5.79 -5.44 15.94
CA PRO A 544 -6.21 -5.46 14.54
C PRO A 544 -6.37 -6.87 13.99
N SER A 545 -5.62 -7.89 14.46
CA SER A 545 -5.82 -9.28 14.04
C SER A 545 -7.22 -9.80 14.37
N ILE A 546 -7.72 -9.52 15.58
CA ILE A 546 -9.10 -9.85 15.96
C ILE A 546 -10.10 -9.07 15.10
N LEU A 547 -9.86 -7.77 14.91
CA LEU A 547 -10.78 -6.91 14.16
C LEU A 547 -10.87 -7.31 12.69
N ARG A 548 -9.75 -7.67 12.06
CA ARG A 548 -9.69 -8.19 10.68
C ARG A 548 -10.42 -9.52 10.54
N ALA A 549 -10.19 -10.47 11.46
CA ALA A 549 -10.90 -11.75 11.50
C ALA A 549 -12.43 -11.59 11.64
N LEU A 550 -12.88 -10.49 12.24
CA LEU A 550 -14.30 -10.15 12.43
C LEU A 550 -14.86 -9.19 11.37
N GLY A 551 -14.12 -8.91 10.29
CA GLY A 551 -14.57 -8.02 9.22
C GLY A 551 -14.91 -6.60 9.71
N ALA A 552 -14.16 -6.10 10.69
CA ALA A 552 -14.49 -4.85 11.36
C ALA A 552 -14.30 -3.62 10.44
N VAL A 553 -15.21 -2.65 10.57
CA VAL A 553 -15.08 -1.33 9.96
C VAL A 553 -14.48 -0.37 10.98
N VAL A 554 -13.35 0.27 10.64
CA VAL A 554 -12.58 1.14 11.54
C VAL A 554 -12.20 2.43 10.83
N ASN A 555 -12.55 3.58 11.42
CA ASN A 555 -12.21 4.92 10.94
C ASN A 555 -11.48 5.73 12.01
N ASP A 556 -11.02 6.93 11.67
CA ASP A 556 -10.18 7.80 12.53
C ASP A 556 -10.86 8.29 13.82
N SER A 557 -12.16 8.06 14.01
CA SER A 557 -12.84 8.37 15.28
C SER A 557 -12.70 7.27 16.33
N ASN A 558 -12.05 6.15 16.00
CA ASN A 558 -11.89 5.02 16.91
C ASN A 558 -11.07 5.38 18.16
N SER A 559 -11.26 4.59 19.22
CA SER A 559 -10.53 4.69 20.49
C SER A 559 -9.75 3.41 20.83
N LEU A 560 -9.30 2.67 19.81
CA LEU A 560 -8.60 1.39 19.97
C LEU A 560 -7.23 1.54 20.64
N ASN A 561 -6.64 2.74 20.56
CA ASN A 561 -5.42 3.10 21.29
C ASN A 561 -5.55 2.92 22.81
N ALA A 562 -6.73 3.17 23.38
CA ALA A 562 -6.98 2.96 24.81
C ALA A 562 -6.89 1.47 25.19
N LEU A 563 -7.35 0.56 24.31
CA LEU A 563 -7.23 -0.88 24.52
C LEU A 563 -5.75 -1.30 24.52
N SER A 564 -4.97 -0.83 23.55
CA SER A 564 -3.53 -1.12 23.46
C SER A 564 -2.75 -0.57 24.66
N ALA A 565 -3.03 0.67 25.06
CA ALA A 565 -2.39 1.31 26.21
C ALA A 565 -2.67 0.55 27.53
N ASN A 566 -3.90 0.06 27.73
CA ASN A 566 -4.26 -0.75 28.90
C ASN A 566 -3.51 -2.09 28.97
N LEU A 567 -2.97 -2.56 27.84
CA LEU A 567 -2.13 -3.75 27.77
C LEU A 567 -0.62 -3.45 27.84
N GLY A 568 -0.25 -2.22 28.18
CA GLY A 568 1.15 -1.80 28.35
C GLY A 568 1.82 -1.27 27.09
N GLN A 569 1.09 -1.15 25.96
CA GLN A 569 1.62 -0.65 24.70
C GLN A 569 0.83 0.57 24.22
N ASN A 570 1.12 1.73 24.81
CA ASN A 570 0.61 3.00 24.30
C ASN A 570 1.40 3.39 23.05
N LEU A 571 0.81 3.21 21.86
CA LEU A 571 1.48 3.35 20.56
C LEU A 571 2.27 4.66 20.42
N PHE A 572 3.49 4.57 19.86
CA PHE A 572 4.42 5.68 19.63
C PHE A 572 4.91 6.41 20.90
N THR A 573 4.61 5.91 22.09
CA THR A 573 5.18 6.40 23.36
C THR A 573 5.93 5.29 24.10
N PRO A 574 6.97 4.69 23.51
CA PRO A 574 7.78 3.71 24.22
C PRO A 574 8.47 4.31 25.45
N PRO A 575 8.60 3.55 26.55
CA PRO A 575 9.15 4.04 27.82
C PRO A 575 10.67 4.22 27.79
N THR A 576 11.38 3.57 26.87
CA THR A 576 12.85 3.58 26.79
C THR A 576 13.33 3.48 25.35
N VAL A 577 14.64 3.69 25.14
CA VAL A 577 15.31 3.43 23.86
C VAL A 577 15.27 1.97 23.41
N PHE A 578 14.93 1.04 24.32
CA PHE A 578 14.68 -0.37 24.01
C PHE A 578 13.22 -0.62 23.60
N ASN A 579 12.45 0.42 23.27
CA ASN A 579 11.03 0.32 22.96
C ASN A 579 10.19 -0.18 24.17
N TYR A 580 9.05 -0.84 23.94
CA TYR A 580 8.18 -1.42 24.96
C TYR A 580 8.77 -2.67 25.64
N PHE A 581 9.67 -3.38 24.96
CA PHE A 581 10.32 -4.59 25.44
C PHE A 581 11.70 -4.76 24.82
N THR A 582 12.64 -5.33 25.56
CA THR A 582 13.98 -5.62 25.03
C THR A 582 13.95 -6.86 24.14
N PRO A 583 14.62 -6.82 22.96
CA PRO A 583 14.64 -7.96 22.05
C PRO A 583 15.53 -9.11 22.55
N SER A 584 16.16 -8.96 23.72
CA SER A 584 16.89 -10.01 24.43
C SER A 584 16.16 -10.54 25.67
N TYR A 585 14.89 -10.18 25.89
CA TYR A 585 14.14 -10.66 27.05
C TYR A 585 13.97 -12.18 26.94
N GLN A 586 14.33 -12.87 28.03
CA GLN A 586 14.19 -14.31 28.15
C GLN A 586 12.94 -14.63 28.96
N ILE A 587 12.18 -15.62 28.48
CA ILE A 587 11.10 -16.20 29.26
C ILE A 587 11.71 -16.82 30.52
N PRO A 588 11.19 -16.52 31.73
CA PRO A 588 11.75 -17.06 32.96
C PRO A 588 11.86 -18.60 32.92
N PRO A 589 12.99 -19.20 33.35
CA PRO A 589 13.23 -20.64 33.24
C PRO A 589 12.18 -21.52 33.96
N GLU A 590 11.46 -20.99 34.94
CA GLU A 590 10.36 -21.68 35.60
C GLU A 590 9.19 -22.01 34.65
N PHE A 591 9.02 -21.24 33.57
CA PHE A 591 8.01 -21.49 32.54
C PHE A 591 8.59 -22.29 31.36
N THR A 592 9.90 -22.34 31.21
CA THR A 592 10.61 -23.03 30.13
C THR A 592 11.76 -23.91 30.65
N PRO A 593 11.51 -24.89 31.54
CA PRO A 593 12.58 -25.59 32.23
C PRO A 593 13.54 -26.31 31.26
N GLY A 594 14.82 -25.97 31.33
CA GLY A 594 15.86 -26.57 30.49
C GLY A 594 15.99 -25.95 29.09
N ILE A 595 15.26 -24.88 28.78
CA ILE A 595 15.30 -24.21 27.48
C ILE A 595 15.36 -22.69 27.69
N ASN A 596 16.45 -22.06 27.26
CA ASN A 596 16.57 -20.60 27.31
C ASN A 596 15.87 -19.99 26.09
N LEU A 597 14.60 -19.64 26.22
CA LEU A 597 13.83 -19.01 25.16
C LEU A 597 13.83 -17.49 25.27
N LEU A 598 14.09 -16.84 24.14
CA LEU A 598 13.70 -15.46 23.96
C LEU A 598 12.18 -15.39 23.80
N GLY A 599 11.59 -14.35 24.38
CA GLY A 599 10.20 -13.99 24.16
C GLY A 599 10.01 -12.51 24.43
N PRO A 600 10.59 -11.62 23.59
CA PRO A 600 10.60 -10.17 23.81
C PRO A 600 9.26 -9.61 24.30
N GLU A 601 8.19 -9.94 23.59
CA GLU A 601 6.84 -9.44 23.82
C GLU A 601 6.23 -9.97 25.13
N PHE A 602 6.73 -11.10 25.67
CA PHE A 602 6.32 -11.59 27.00
C PHE A 602 6.74 -10.65 28.13
N GLN A 603 7.65 -9.71 27.90
CA GLN A 603 7.95 -8.66 28.88
C GLN A 603 6.73 -7.77 29.18
N LEU A 604 5.79 -7.66 28.23
CA LEU A 604 4.50 -6.99 28.44
C LEU A 604 3.45 -7.90 29.09
N LEU A 605 3.67 -9.21 29.13
CA LEU A 605 2.70 -10.20 29.60
C LEU A 605 2.91 -10.55 31.08
N SER A 606 2.39 -9.71 31.97
CA SER A 606 2.20 -9.99 33.39
C SER A 606 0.86 -10.68 33.70
N PRO A 607 0.67 -11.27 34.90
CA PRO A 607 -0.64 -11.80 35.32
C PRO A 607 -1.80 -10.79 35.21
N SER A 608 -1.55 -9.50 35.48
CA SER A 608 -2.57 -8.46 35.35
C SER A 608 -2.90 -8.17 33.88
N SER A 609 -1.88 -8.08 33.02
CA SER A 609 -2.09 -7.86 31.59
C SER A 609 -2.75 -9.07 30.89
N ALA A 610 -2.52 -10.30 31.37
CA ALA A 610 -3.19 -11.49 30.87
C ALA A 610 -4.70 -11.42 31.11
N VAL A 611 -5.13 -10.99 32.30
CA VAL A 611 -6.55 -10.70 32.58
C VAL A 611 -7.06 -9.54 31.73
N ALA A 612 -6.26 -8.49 31.55
CA ALA A 612 -6.62 -7.35 30.72
C ALA A 612 -6.82 -7.74 29.24
N ARG A 613 -6.04 -8.69 28.69
CA ARG A 613 -6.24 -9.24 27.35
C ARG A 613 -7.60 -9.92 27.22
N VAL A 614 -7.98 -10.74 28.19
CA VAL A 614 -9.32 -11.37 28.21
C VAL A 614 -10.44 -10.32 28.28
N ASN A 615 -10.27 -9.27 29.09
CA ASN A 615 -11.20 -8.15 29.17
C ASN A 615 -11.27 -7.34 27.87
N MET A 616 -10.14 -7.17 27.17
CA MET A 616 -10.09 -6.53 25.86
C MET A 616 -10.89 -7.34 24.83
N VAL A 617 -10.72 -8.65 24.77
CA VAL A 617 -11.53 -9.52 23.88
C VAL A 617 -13.01 -9.42 24.25
N ASN A 618 -13.34 -9.40 25.55
CA ASN A 618 -14.72 -9.17 25.99
C ASN A 618 -15.27 -7.83 25.49
N ALA A 619 -14.50 -6.75 25.60
CA ALA A 619 -14.88 -5.42 25.12
C ALA A 619 -15.10 -5.39 23.59
N ILE A 620 -14.28 -6.11 22.82
CA ILE A 620 -14.46 -6.24 21.36
C ILE A 620 -15.73 -7.03 21.02
N VAL A 621 -15.94 -8.18 21.66
CA VAL A 621 -16.99 -9.15 21.25
C VAL A 621 -18.37 -8.81 21.83
N TYR A 622 -18.42 -8.34 23.07
CA TYR A 622 -19.66 -8.07 23.80
C TYR A 622 -19.89 -6.57 24.06
N GLY A 623 -18.84 -5.77 24.04
CA GLY A 623 -18.90 -4.35 24.37
C GLY A 623 -19.31 -3.45 23.21
N ASN A 624 -19.28 -2.16 23.49
CA ASN A 624 -19.39 -1.10 22.50
C ASN A 624 -18.00 -0.47 22.33
N LEU A 625 -17.40 -0.60 21.16
CA LEU A 625 -16.08 -0.05 20.84
C LEU A 625 -16.08 1.48 20.63
N GLY A 626 -17.24 2.12 20.82
CA GLY A 626 -17.43 3.56 20.65
C GLY A 626 -17.70 3.94 19.21
N VAL A 627 -17.52 5.22 18.92
CA VAL A 627 -17.62 5.73 17.55
C VAL A 627 -16.39 5.27 16.75
N GLY A 628 -16.60 4.88 15.49
CA GLY A 628 -15.50 4.62 14.57
C GLY A 628 -14.88 3.23 14.58
N ALA A 629 -15.39 2.27 15.35
CA ALA A 629 -15.05 0.85 15.23
C ALA A 629 -16.28 -0.03 15.43
N VAL A 630 -16.57 -0.91 14.46
CA VAL A 630 -17.72 -1.84 14.51
C VAL A 630 -17.31 -3.20 13.94
N ILE A 631 -17.58 -4.29 14.67
CA ILE A 631 -17.34 -5.67 14.20
C ILE A 631 -18.59 -6.24 13.50
N ASP A 632 -18.40 -7.18 12.56
CA ASP A 632 -19.49 -7.92 11.94
C ASP A 632 -19.57 -9.37 12.43
N LEU A 633 -20.61 -9.67 13.21
CA LEU A 633 -20.88 -11.03 13.69
C LEU A 633 -21.87 -11.79 12.80
N THR A 634 -22.41 -11.16 11.75
CA THR A 634 -23.42 -11.74 10.87
C THR A 634 -22.96 -13.06 10.23
N PRO A 635 -21.72 -13.18 9.71
CA PRO A 635 -21.25 -14.43 9.11
C PRO A 635 -21.23 -15.60 10.10
N PHE A 636 -20.82 -15.36 11.35
CA PHE A 636 -20.78 -16.39 12.39
C PHE A 636 -22.18 -16.71 12.93
N ALA A 637 -23.03 -15.70 13.14
CA ALA A 637 -24.39 -15.90 13.61
C ALA A 637 -25.25 -16.68 12.59
N ALA A 638 -24.97 -16.53 11.29
CA ALA A 638 -25.67 -17.26 10.23
C ALA A 638 -25.44 -18.78 10.30
N VAL A 639 -24.27 -19.23 10.76
CA VAL A 639 -23.94 -20.66 10.91
C VAL A 639 -24.18 -21.20 12.32
N ALA A 640 -24.42 -20.34 13.31
CA ALA A 640 -24.57 -20.70 14.73
C ALA A 640 -25.75 -21.62 15.07
N GLY A 641 -26.66 -21.86 14.12
CA GLY A 641 -27.69 -22.89 14.24
C GLY A 641 -27.11 -24.30 14.29
N ASN A 642 -25.94 -24.50 13.70
CA ASN A 642 -25.14 -25.71 13.75
C ASN A 642 -23.85 -25.42 14.55
N PRO A 643 -23.75 -25.88 15.81
CA PRO A 643 -22.59 -25.65 16.67
C PRO A 643 -21.25 -26.05 16.04
N GLU A 644 -21.18 -27.19 15.37
CA GLU A 644 -19.97 -27.67 14.72
C GLU A 644 -19.55 -26.78 13.55
N ALA A 645 -20.52 -26.31 12.75
CA ALA A 645 -20.26 -25.36 11.67
C ALA A 645 -19.77 -24.01 12.19
N LEU A 646 -20.30 -23.55 13.34
CA LEU A 646 -19.80 -22.34 13.99
C LEU A 646 -18.37 -22.50 14.50
N VAL A 647 -18.04 -23.60 15.20
CA VAL A 647 -16.68 -23.86 15.66
C VAL A 647 -15.71 -23.93 14.47
N SER A 648 -16.12 -24.57 13.37
CA SER A 648 -15.34 -24.61 12.13
C SER A 648 -15.14 -23.21 11.53
N ALA A 649 -16.17 -22.37 11.48
CA ALA A 649 -16.04 -20.99 10.98
C ALA A 649 -15.08 -20.14 11.85
N VAL A 650 -15.17 -20.28 13.18
CA VAL A 650 -14.26 -19.60 14.12
C VAL A 650 -12.83 -20.14 14.00
N ASN A 651 -12.66 -21.45 13.84
CA ASN A 651 -11.37 -22.07 13.56
C ASN A 651 -10.73 -21.49 12.29
N GLN A 652 -11.48 -21.37 11.20
CA GLN A 652 -10.98 -20.78 9.96
C GLN A 652 -10.60 -19.30 10.13
N ALA A 653 -11.40 -18.51 10.85
CA ALA A 653 -11.16 -17.08 10.99
C ALA A 653 -9.98 -16.74 11.92
N PHE A 654 -9.78 -17.48 13.00
CA PHE A 654 -8.80 -17.13 14.05
C PHE A 654 -7.56 -18.04 14.04
N PHE A 655 -7.64 -19.24 13.49
CA PHE A 655 -6.56 -20.23 13.54
C PHE A 655 -6.22 -20.80 12.17
N SER A 656 -6.79 -20.24 11.10
CA SER A 656 -6.57 -20.70 9.73
C SER A 656 -6.88 -22.20 9.54
N GLY A 657 -7.81 -22.74 10.35
CA GLY A 657 -8.18 -24.16 10.34
C GLY A 657 -7.39 -25.05 11.31
N GLU A 658 -6.42 -24.49 12.06
CA GLU A 658 -5.49 -25.23 12.92
C GLU A 658 -5.82 -25.12 14.41
N MET A 659 -7.04 -24.71 14.76
CA MET A 659 -7.51 -24.71 16.14
C MET A 659 -7.43 -26.14 16.72
N PRO A 660 -6.80 -26.32 17.89
CA PRO A 660 -6.67 -27.64 18.50
C PRO A 660 -7.98 -28.36 18.78
N ASP A 661 -8.03 -29.67 18.57
CA ASP A 661 -9.25 -30.48 18.80
C ASP A 661 -9.80 -30.36 20.23
N ALA A 662 -8.90 -30.30 21.22
CA ALA A 662 -9.28 -30.10 22.62
C ALA A 662 -10.00 -28.74 22.80
N MET A 663 -9.49 -27.69 22.15
CA MET A 663 -10.09 -26.36 22.19
C MET A 663 -11.41 -26.31 21.43
N GLN A 664 -11.48 -26.92 20.24
CA GLN A 664 -12.74 -27.08 19.50
C GLN A 664 -13.80 -27.77 20.37
N THR A 665 -13.42 -28.81 21.10
CA THR A 665 -14.31 -29.55 22.02
C THR A 665 -14.83 -28.67 23.15
N GLU A 666 -13.96 -27.86 23.77
CA GLU A 666 -14.35 -26.93 24.84
C GLU A 666 -15.28 -25.82 24.33
N ILE A 667 -14.98 -25.24 23.16
CA ILE A 667 -15.87 -24.25 22.53
C ILE A 667 -17.21 -24.89 22.18
N LEU A 668 -17.20 -26.09 21.60
CA LEU A 668 -18.40 -26.83 21.25
C LEU A 668 -19.28 -27.09 22.47
N ARG A 669 -18.68 -27.45 23.62
CA ARG A 669 -19.38 -27.61 24.89
C ARG A 669 -20.05 -26.30 25.33
N ALA A 670 -19.34 -25.18 25.25
CA ALA A 670 -19.86 -23.87 25.66
C ALA A 670 -21.01 -23.39 24.78
N VAL A 671 -20.91 -23.51 23.46
CA VAL A 671 -21.99 -23.08 22.54
C VAL A 671 -23.23 -23.97 22.65
N ASN A 672 -23.06 -25.27 22.93
CA ASN A 672 -24.17 -26.21 23.13
C ASN A 672 -24.97 -25.93 24.41
N ALA A 673 -24.34 -25.30 25.41
CA ALA A 673 -25.05 -24.88 26.64
C ALA A 673 -26.07 -23.77 26.38
N LEU A 674 -25.95 -23.02 25.28
CA LEU A 674 -26.90 -22.00 24.86
C LEU A 674 -27.99 -22.63 23.99
N SER A 675 -29.16 -22.94 24.55
CA SER A 675 -30.26 -23.57 23.83
C SER A 675 -31.18 -22.56 23.12
N GLY A 676 -31.71 -22.92 21.95
CA GLY A 676 -32.66 -22.10 21.18
C GLY A 676 -32.13 -21.64 19.81
N THR A 677 -33.03 -21.05 19.01
CA THR A 677 -32.78 -20.71 17.59
C THR A 677 -33.15 -19.26 17.24
N THR A 678 -33.44 -18.41 18.23
CA THR A 678 -33.72 -16.99 17.96
C THR A 678 -32.45 -16.28 17.49
N ALA A 679 -32.59 -15.21 16.70
CA ALA A 679 -31.46 -14.43 16.22
C ALA A 679 -30.55 -13.93 17.36
N ALA A 680 -31.13 -13.58 18.51
CA ALA A 680 -30.38 -13.18 19.70
C ALA A 680 -29.55 -14.34 20.27
N ILE A 681 -30.09 -15.55 20.34
CA ILE A 681 -29.38 -16.75 20.83
C ILE A 681 -28.27 -17.17 19.85
N LEU A 682 -28.54 -17.14 18.54
CA LEU A 682 -27.54 -17.43 17.51
C LEU A 682 -26.38 -16.44 17.57
N ARG A 683 -26.67 -15.15 17.77
CA ARG A 683 -25.64 -14.14 18.02
C ARG A 683 -24.85 -14.42 19.30
N GLN A 684 -25.51 -14.79 20.40
CA GLN A 684 -24.83 -15.13 21.66
C GLN A 684 -23.91 -16.35 21.52
N ARG A 685 -24.32 -17.37 20.76
CA ARG A 685 -23.47 -18.53 20.44
C ARG A 685 -22.22 -18.10 19.66
N ALA A 686 -22.40 -17.28 18.62
CA ALA A 686 -21.27 -16.74 17.87
C ALA A 686 -20.31 -15.95 18.78
N GLN A 687 -20.83 -15.06 19.62
CA GLN A 687 -20.03 -14.32 20.60
C GLN A 687 -19.27 -15.23 21.55
N ALA A 688 -19.92 -16.27 22.11
CA ALA A 688 -19.27 -17.20 23.03
C ALA A 688 -18.11 -17.96 22.35
N ALA A 689 -18.33 -18.43 21.11
CA ALA A 689 -17.29 -19.12 20.34
C ALA A 689 -16.10 -18.21 20.05
N ILE A 690 -16.35 -17.00 19.55
CA ILE A 690 -15.32 -16.01 19.22
C ILE A 690 -14.56 -15.57 20.47
N TYR A 691 -15.26 -15.31 21.57
CA TYR A 691 -14.62 -14.92 22.83
C TYR A 691 -13.67 -16.00 23.34
N LEU A 692 -14.10 -17.26 23.38
CA LEU A 692 -13.25 -18.37 23.80
C LEU A 692 -12.07 -18.60 22.85
N ALA A 693 -12.28 -18.38 21.55
CA ALA A 693 -11.23 -18.44 20.54
C ALA A 693 -10.16 -17.36 20.73
N ALA A 694 -10.57 -16.10 20.64
CA ALA A 694 -9.68 -14.95 20.66
C ALA A 694 -9.04 -14.69 22.04
N ALA A 695 -9.67 -15.11 23.14
CA ALA A 695 -9.10 -14.98 24.49
C ALA A 695 -8.15 -16.13 24.88
N SER A 696 -8.01 -17.15 24.02
CA SER A 696 -7.18 -18.31 24.33
C SER A 696 -5.68 -18.00 24.27
N SER A 697 -4.90 -18.78 25.02
CA SER A 697 -3.44 -18.78 24.89
C SER A 697 -2.98 -19.22 23.49
N TYR A 698 -3.74 -20.11 22.83
CA TYR A 698 -3.45 -20.55 21.47
C TYR A 698 -3.51 -19.41 20.45
N TYR A 699 -4.44 -18.47 20.60
CA TYR A 699 -4.52 -17.30 19.73
C TYR A 699 -3.57 -16.17 20.16
N SER A 700 -3.08 -16.21 21.40
CA SER A 700 -2.14 -15.19 21.88
C SER A 700 -0.74 -15.32 21.24
N VAL A 701 -0.39 -16.51 20.74
CA VAL A 701 0.90 -16.78 20.07
C VAL A 701 0.66 -16.94 18.57
N GLU A 702 1.46 -16.22 17.79
CA GLU A 702 1.53 -16.30 16.34
C GLU A 702 2.58 -17.34 15.93
N HIS A 703 2.31 -18.07 14.84
CA HIS A 703 3.07 -19.23 14.38
C HIS A 703 3.27 -19.22 12.88
#